data_AF-A0A4R0IXR0-F1
#
_entry.id   AF-A0A4R0IXR0-F1
#
_cell.length_a   1.000
_cell.length_b   1.000
_cell.length_c   1.000
_cell.angle_alpha   90.00
_cell.angle_beta   90.00
_cell.angle_gamma   90.00
#
_symmetry.space_group_name_H-M   'P 1'
#
loop_
_entity.id
_entity.type
_entity.pdbx_description
1 polymer ?
#
loop_
_entity_poly.entity_id
_entity_poly.type
_entity_poly.pdbx_seq_one_letter_code
_entity_poly.pdbx_strand_id
1 'polypeptide(L)'
;MKRIAVRVGCLITLLVTVVPLFITQQAAHAGGRSVLQHFITRTGDKLMEGPGEFRFVSTNMPDILQTITNKQFESDSAMRLPNEYELRDAVATVKQMHGQVLRTFVVTVTDGSDPVTAPYSMVNAPAGSDDISFNENAMRVLDKLLQICNEEGIRLYIPLVNYKATLRGGTSTYGENFFTVGSRTNVRFKDMVGRLLNRTNVYTGVPYKADKAIMGWESGNEIVIDNEPERAAWLHDLARFVKTTAPEQLFIDGRNKPDDVVKFANGSIVHDYGEYLDDPNIDVLSYHTYVGLTGPATDSRLPAGIRTPTTGDIGSTPTLKIIRELTKSRTALVVGEIAMYTAPATLNSLLDEAIADGTSGANWWGTRFHSRDGGFYKHSDSDSQYEDLNWPGFPGSAGYLPEIQTEITLQQILVDKAWKIAGNTSAPPALNAPAAPYLLPISDVGHISWQGSTGAQSYTLQRSESKRGPWTTAGVTYDNLPTYSSLFHDAGALPGRSYYYRVIAQNSGGSSAPSNISARVLVNRQWIVDDLFDFSKTYDREPNAVMVKSYGNSSQQEDLGVLKSRNGTSTSVQYAMGGTLTSAAVYAYNSPAEVTLYGSTDGVAYYELPTTRTTYADATRTKYTYSGSSRFRFFKLEASGSAVISRLQLEYKPGGPPAPAPRTVPAYREPNPAIEAELLRYDEADPATSDVVTSRPGVVKVNQTGGSSSTASNKRYSIVDFLQTGDYAVFYAAVEAGTYDLGLDYDARAARGMFRSSLLGPSEAADSDGTPLGGVIDAYDPGNGVIRSADLGRVTFPVSGRYGFKFVSTGTNPASSNPKIGLDLIRLTSDNVAPVAADTAYSTDRFTPITGVLPAEDGNGDALDVIVVNQPAQGSLEIRPDKTFTYTPARGRAGQFTVKWKVNDGWVNSRTAVLTLDVRR
;
A
#
# COMPACT_ATOMS: atom_id res chain seq x y z
N MET A 1 -50.38 72.57 -1.55
CA MET A 1 -49.90 72.73 -0.14
C MET A 1 -49.60 71.34 0.39
N LYS A 2 -48.47 70.94 0.97
CA LYS A 2 -47.16 71.54 1.29
C LYS A 2 -46.18 70.34 1.41
N ARG A 3 -45.07 70.43 0.67
CA ARG A 3 -43.66 70.10 1.03
C ARG A 3 -43.28 68.64 1.39
N ILE A 4 -42.50 67.94 0.52
CA ILE A 4 -41.01 67.81 0.48
C ILE A 4 -40.55 66.69 1.45
N ALA A 5 -39.78 65.64 1.09
CA ALA A 5 -38.54 65.62 0.32
C ALA A 5 -38.10 64.19 -0.09
N VAL A 6 -37.47 64.08 -1.29
CA VAL A 6 -36.23 63.30 -1.58
C VAL A 6 -36.34 61.76 -1.49
N ARG A 7 -36.12 60.90 -2.49
CA ARG A 7 -35.59 60.93 -3.86
C ARG A 7 -36.05 59.60 -4.52
N VAL A 8 -36.80 59.63 -5.61
CA VAL A 8 -36.97 58.50 -6.54
C VAL A 8 -36.57 59.01 -7.91
N GLY A 9 -35.39 58.59 -8.35
CA GLY A 9 -34.77 59.06 -9.59
C GLY A 9 -33.42 58.40 -9.78
N CYS A 10 -33.41 57.07 -9.88
CA CYS A 10 -32.35 56.23 -10.46
C CYS A 10 -32.75 54.73 -10.42
N LEU A 11 -34.00 54.40 -10.71
CA LEU A 11 -34.45 53.01 -10.88
C LEU A 11 -34.85 52.85 -12.36
N ILE A 12 -33.87 52.55 -13.21
CA ILE A 12 -33.95 51.99 -14.59
C ILE A 12 -32.56 51.89 -15.24
N THR A 13 -31.47 52.32 -14.57
CA THR A 13 -30.09 52.14 -15.07
C THR A 13 -29.16 51.41 -14.09
N LEU A 14 -29.70 50.47 -13.30
CA LEU A 14 -28.92 49.64 -12.39
C LEU A 14 -29.50 48.21 -12.26
N LEU A 15 -29.79 47.59 -13.41
CA LEU A 15 -30.25 46.20 -13.49
C LEU A 15 -29.56 45.40 -14.61
N VAL A 16 -28.36 45.82 -15.02
CA VAL A 16 -27.47 45.11 -15.97
C VAL A 16 -26.03 45.01 -15.47
N THR A 17 -25.72 45.52 -14.28
CA THR A 17 -24.39 45.39 -13.67
C THR A 17 -24.54 44.75 -12.30
N VAL A 18 -23.72 43.73 -12.03
CA VAL A 18 -23.71 42.87 -10.82
C VAL A 18 -24.61 41.61 -10.93
N VAL A 19 -24.43 40.85 -12.01
CA VAL A 19 -24.38 39.38 -11.89
C VAL A 19 -22.91 39.04 -11.58
N PRO A 20 -22.61 38.34 -10.48
CA PRO A 20 -21.30 38.41 -9.87
C PRO A 20 -20.25 37.65 -10.69
N LEU A 21 -19.22 38.38 -11.12
CA LEU A 21 -17.77 38.16 -11.16
C LEU A 21 -17.15 36.80 -10.75
N PHE A 22 -17.86 35.68 -10.87
CA PHE A 22 -17.38 34.31 -10.61
C PHE A 22 -17.42 33.43 -11.87
N ILE A 23 -17.86 33.98 -13.01
CA ILE A 23 -17.82 33.31 -14.32
C ILE A 23 -16.72 33.92 -15.22
N THR A 24 -16.05 35.00 -14.81
CA THR A 24 -15.09 35.73 -15.65
C THR A 24 -13.61 35.51 -15.33
N GLN A 25 -13.25 34.56 -14.44
CA GLN A 25 -11.87 34.06 -14.34
C GLN A 25 -11.67 32.69 -14.99
N GLN A 26 -12.76 31.91 -15.18
CA GLN A 26 -12.74 30.68 -16.00
C GLN A 26 -13.13 30.93 -17.47
N ALA A 27 -13.76 32.07 -17.79
CA ALA A 27 -14.12 32.44 -19.18
C ALA A 27 -13.26 33.58 -19.78
N ALA A 28 -12.10 33.88 -19.19
CA ALA A 28 -11.10 34.79 -19.77
C ALA A 28 -9.94 34.07 -20.50
N HIS A 29 -10.02 32.75 -20.71
CA HIS A 29 -9.13 32.02 -21.63
C HIS A 29 -9.76 31.89 -23.04
N ALA A 30 -10.41 32.98 -23.49
CA ALA A 30 -10.81 33.11 -24.88
C ALA A 30 -9.56 33.34 -25.74
N GLY A 31 -9.08 32.28 -26.41
CA GLY A 31 -8.04 32.33 -27.44
C GLY A 31 -6.61 32.57 -26.92
N GLY A 32 -6.08 31.69 -26.09
CA GLY A 32 -4.70 31.77 -25.58
C GLY A 32 -3.66 31.64 -26.70
N ARG A 33 -3.09 32.77 -27.12
CA ARG A 33 -1.97 32.85 -28.06
C ARG A 33 -0.73 32.22 -27.40
N SER A 34 -0.10 31.24 -28.04
CA SER A 34 1.13 30.60 -27.56
C SER A 34 2.20 31.62 -27.20
N VAL A 35 2.87 31.44 -26.05
CA VAL A 35 4.04 32.24 -25.66
C VAL A 35 5.29 31.85 -26.45
N LEU A 36 5.29 30.64 -27.03
CA LEU A 36 6.39 30.10 -27.83
C LEU A 36 6.40 30.75 -29.21
N GLN A 37 7.49 31.46 -29.55
CA GLN A 37 7.59 32.22 -30.80
C GLN A 37 8.23 31.42 -31.94
N HIS A 38 9.13 30.50 -31.62
CA HIS A 38 9.92 29.75 -32.61
C HIS A 38 9.74 28.24 -32.44
N PHE A 39 9.93 27.47 -33.51
CA PHE A 39 10.23 26.04 -33.39
C PHE A 39 11.64 25.87 -32.82
N ILE A 40 11.88 24.73 -32.17
CA ILE A 40 13.25 24.31 -31.87
C ILE A 40 13.81 23.69 -33.15
N THR A 41 14.96 24.19 -33.58
CA THR A 41 15.65 23.73 -34.78
C THR A 41 17.04 23.21 -34.42
N ARG A 42 17.77 22.66 -35.39
CA ARG A 42 19.14 22.19 -35.21
C ARG A 42 20.10 22.92 -36.13
N THR A 43 21.28 23.23 -35.63
CA THR A 43 22.43 23.66 -36.43
C THR A 43 23.66 22.88 -36.01
N GLY A 44 24.11 21.95 -36.86
CA GLY A 44 25.15 21.00 -36.51
C GLY A 44 24.72 20.13 -35.32
N ASP A 45 25.47 20.20 -34.23
CA ASP A 45 25.24 19.45 -32.99
C ASP A 45 24.54 20.25 -31.89
N LYS A 46 23.92 21.38 -32.25
CA LYS A 46 23.24 22.29 -31.33
C LYS A 46 21.77 22.42 -31.65
N LEU A 47 20.94 22.44 -30.60
CA LEU A 47 19.56 22.86 -30.68
C LEU A 47 19.47 24.39 -30.57
N MET A 48 18.51 24.97 -31.30
CA MET A 48 18.37 26.42 -31.42
C MET A 48 16.91 26.84 -31.24
N GLU A 49 16.67 27.90 -30.47
CA GLU A 49 15.39 28.61 -30.42
C GLU A 49 15.58 30.02 -31.03
N GLY A 50 15.15 30.18 -32.28
CA GLY A 50 15.55 31.35 -33.06
C GLY A 50 17.08 31.39 -33.21
N PRO A 51 17.74 32.54 -32.94
CA PRO A 51 19.21 32.63 -33.02
C PRO A 51 19.94 32.10 -31.78
N GLY A 52 19.24 31.83 -30.67
CA GLY A 52 19.84 31.40 -29.41
C GLY A 52 20.01 29.90 -29.33
N GLU A 53 21.13 29.45 -28.76
CA GLU A 53 21.32 28.03 -28.43
C GLU A 53 20.33 27.63 -27.34
N PHE A 54 19.62 26.52 -27.56
CA PHE A 54 18.61 25.98 -26.66
C PHE A 54 19.16 24.71 -25.99
N ARG A 55 19.25 24.71 -24.66
CA ARG A 55 19.74 23.57 -23.88
C ARG A 55 18.91 23.41 -22.62
N PHE A 56 18.73 22.18 -22.15
CA PHE A 56 17.84 21.90 -21.03
C PHE A 56 18.33 20.79 -20.11
N VAL A 57 18.02 20.92 -18.83
CA VAL A 57 17.90 19.79 -17.89
C VAL A 57 16.45 19.79 -17.44
N SER A 58 15.78 18.66 -17.52
CA SER A 58 14.34 18.57 -17.24
C SER A 58 13.94 17.17 -16.78
N THR A 59 12.69 16.77 -17.01
CA THR A 59 12.17 15.50 -16.50
C THR A 59 11.16 14.83 -17.43
N ASN A 60 11.08 13.52 -17.31
CA ASN A 60 10.05 12.66 -17.87
C ASN A 60 8.82 12.67 -16.95
N MET A 61 7.62 12.67 -17.55
CA MET A 61 6.36 12.47 -16.84
C MET A 61 5.59 11.31 -17.46
N PRO A 62 5.84 10.06 -17.02
CA PRO A 62 5.35 8.87 -17.72
C PRO A 62 3.82 8.77 -17.75
N ASP A 63 3.16 9.32 -16.74
CA ASP A 63 1.71 9.20 -16.50
C ASP A 63 0.88 10.32 -17.12
N ILE A 64 1.53 11.27 -17.82
CA ILE A 64 0.90 12.51 -18.29
C ILE A 64 -0.10 12.33 -19.44
N LEU A 65 0.03 11.25 -20.21
CA LEU A 65 -0.92 10.90 -21.28
C LEU A 65 -1.89 9.80 -20.86
N GLN A 66 -1.44 8.92 -19.97
CA GLN A 66 -2.20 7.81 -19.43
C GLN A 66 -1.62 7.45 -18.07
N THR A 67 -2.39 7.74 -17.03
CA THR A 67 -2.01 7.41 -15.65
C THR A 67 -2.19 5.92 -15.44
N ILE A 68 -1.16 5.23 -14.96
CA ILE A 68 -1.20 3.81 -14.57
C ILE A 68 -0.92 3.62 -13.08
N THR A 69 -0.66 4.73 -12.38
CA THR A 69 -0.25 4.77 -10.98
C THR A 69 -1.37 5.25 -10.05
N ASN A 70 -2.63 5.25 -10.52
CA ASN A 70 -3.81 5.51 -9.68
C ASN A 70 -4.15 4.27 -8.83
N LYS A 71 -3.18 3.79 -8.05
CA LYS A 71 -3.28 2.60 -7.21
C LYS A 71 -4.24 2.87 -6.04
N GLN A 72 -5.54 2.77 -6.29
CA GLN A 72 -6.55 2.84 -5.24
C GLN A 72 -6.77 1.45 -4.65
N PHE A 73 -6.79 1.36 -3.32
CA PHE A 73 -6.94 0.07 -2.63
C PHE A 73 -8.19 -0.67 -3.07
N GLU A 74 -9.30 0.04 -3.27
CA GLU A 74 -10.62 -0.53 -3.58
C GLU A 74 -10.93 -0.59 -5.09
N SER A 75 -9.98 -0.21 -5.94
CA SER A 75 -10.13 -0.27 -7.39
C SER A 75 -9.39 -1.47 -7.97
N ASP A 76 -10.03 -2.14 -8.93
CA ASP A 76 -9.40 -3.21 -9.73
C ASP A 76 -8.57 -2.67 -10.90
N SER A 77 -8.66 -1.36 -11.20
CA SER A 77 -7.84 -0.71 -12.22
C SER A 77 -7.13 0.52 -11.67
N ALA A 78 -5.82 0.59 -11.93
CA ALA A 78 -4.99 1.76 -11.65
C ALA A 78 -4.94 2.76 -12.83
N MET A 79 -5.70 2.50 -13.89
CA MET A 79 -5.64 3.30 -15.12
C MET A 79 -6.67 4.44 -15.12
N ARG A 80 -6.23 5.63 -15.57
CA ARG A 80 -7.14 6.73 -15.89
C ARG A 80 -6.51 7.74 -16.84
N LEU A 81 -7.35 8.60 -17.42
CA LEU A 81 -6.91 9.78 -18.17
C LEU A 81 -6.77 10.99 -17.24
N PRO A 82 -5.63 11.70 -17.24
CA PRO A 82 -5.46 12.91 -16.43
C PRO A 82 -6.38 14.05 -16.88
N ASN A 83 -6.77 14.93 -15.96
CA ASN A 83 -7.61 16.09 -16.25
C ASN A 83 -6.78 17.38 -16.31
N GLU A 84 -7.43 18.50 -16.64
CA GLU A 84 -6.73 19.78 -16.78
C GLU A 84 -5.98 20.24 -15.51
N TYR A 85 -6.51 19.98 -14.32
CA TYR A 85 -5.80 20.32 -13.07
C TYR A 85 -4.46 19.58 -12.99
N GLU A 86 -4.47 18.27 -13.25
CA GLU A 86 -3.28 17.41 -13.18
C GLU A 86 -2.26 17.76 -14.25
N LEU A 87 -2.72 18.03 -15.49
CA LEU A 87 -1.86 18.47 -16.58
C LEU A 87 -1.20 19.83 -16.27
N ARG A 88 -1.93 20.76 -15.64
CA ARG A 88 -1.38 22.05 -15.23
C ARG A 88 -0.38 21.90 -14.08
N ASP A 89 -0.65 21.04 -13.10
CA ASP A 89 0.28 20.77 -12.00
C ASP A 89 1.60 20.16 -12.50
N ALA A 90 1.52 19.22 -13.44
CA ALA A 90 2.66 18.65 -14.13
C ALA A 90 3.50 19.69 -14.89
N VAL A 91 2.88 20.51 -15.74
CA VAL A 91 3.60 21.54 -16.51
C VAL A 91 4.17 22.63 -15.60
N ALA A 92 3.43 23.02 -14.56
CA ALA A 92 3.91 23.97 -13.56
C ALA A 92 5.09 23.41 -12.74
N THR A 93 5.10 22.10 -12.47
CA THR A 93 6.23 21.41 -11.82
C THR A 93 7.50 21.56 -12.64
N VAL A 94 7.44 21.23 -13.94
CA VAL A 94 8.60 21.40 -14.84
C VAL A 94 9.11 22.84 -14.83
N LYS A 95 8.19 23.80 -14.91
CA LYS A 95 8.51 25.23 -14.90
C LYS A 95 9.15 25.69 -13.58
N GLN A 96 8.65 25.23 -12.44
CA GLN A 96 9.22 25.54 -11.12
C GLN A 96 10.60 24.90 -10.92
N MET A 97 10.86 23.75 -11.55
CA MET A 97 12.17 23.12 -11.59
C MET A 97 13.15 23.78 -12.59
N HIS A 98 12.74 24.88 -13.24
CA HIS A 98 13.45 25.54 -14.33
C HIS A 98 13.69 24.68 -15.57
N GLY A 99 12.98 23.55 -15.67
CA GLY A 99 12.95 22.73 -16.86
C GLY A 99 12.23 23.43 -18.02
N GLN A 100 12.62 23.07 -19.24
CA GLN A 100 12.05 23.63 -20.47
C GLN A 100 11.39 22.57 -21.37
N VAL A 101 11.65 21.28 -21.13
CA VAL A 101 11.22 20.18 -22.00
C VAL A 101 10.65 19.02 -21.16
N LEU A 102 9.35 18.79 -21.27
CA LEU A 102 8.69 17.63 -20.68
C LEU A 102 8.69 16.47 -21.69
N ARG A 103 9.24 15.32 -21.30
CA ARG A 103 9.15 14.08 -22.10
C ARG A 103 7.99 13.23 -21.60
N THR A 104 7.06 12.90 -22.51
CA THR A 104 5.96 11.95 -22.25
C THR A 104 6.47 10.51 -22.36
N PHE A 105 5.72 9.50 -21.90
CA PHE A 105 6.13 8.10 -22.11
C PHE A 105 6.03 7.65 -23.57
N VAL A 106 4.83 7.37 -24.11
CA VAL A 106 4.61 7.08 -25.53
C VAL A 106 3.19 7.47 -25.94
N VAL A 107 2.93 7.59 -27.24
CA VAL A 107 1.58 7.50 -27.79
C VAL A 107 1.05 6.07 -27.55
N THR A 108 0.07 5.93 -26.67
CA THR A 108 -0.38 4.61 -26.19
C THR A 108 -1.25 3.88 -27.21
N VAL A 109 -1.11 2.56 -27.30
CA VAL A 109 -1.80 1.72 -28.29
C VAL A 109 -2.42 0.48 -27.64
N THR A 110 -3.60 0.10 -28.12
CA THR A 110 -4.27 -1.16 -27.78
C THR A 110 -4.69 -1.89 -29.06
N ASP A 111 -4.74 -3.21 -29.02
CA ASP A 111 -5.41 -4.02 -30.05
C ASP A 111 -6.90 -4.26 -29.73
N GLY A 112 -7.39 -3.68 -28.63
CA GLY A 112 -8.78 -3.81 -28.16
C GLY A 112 -9.08 -5.12 -27.45
N SER A 113 -8.10 -6.01 -27.27
CA SER A 113 -8.30 -7.30 -26.60
C SER A 113 -8.46 -7.18 -25.08
N ASP A 114 -7.86 -6.15 -24.49
CA ASP A 114 -7.86 -5.91 -23.04
C ASP A 114 -8.86 -4.81 -22.65
N PRO A 115 -9.95 -5.15 -21.94
CA PRO A 115 -10.96 -4.19 -21.53
C PRO A 115 -10.47 -3.20 -20.45
N VAL A 116 -9.35 -3.48 -19.78
CA VAL A 116 -8.76 -2.59 -18.77
C VAL A 116 -7.99 -1.45 -19.43
N THR A 117 -7.19 -1.74 -20.45
CA THR A 117 -6.33 -0.75 -21.11
C THR A 117 -7.05 -0.02 -22.25
N ALA A 118 -7.92 -0.71 -23.00
CA ALA A 118 -8.53 -0.17 -24.21
C ALA A 118 -9.26 1.18 -24.03
N PRO A 119 -10.05 1.41 -22.95
CA PRO A 119 -10.74 2.69 -22.75
C PRO A 119 -9.80 3.90 -22.60
N TYR A 120 -8.55 3.66 -22.22
CA TYR A 120 -7.58 4.70 -21.88
C TYR A 120 -6.45 4.83 -22.91
N SER A 121 -6.36 3.94 -23.90
CA SER A 121 -5.33 4.00 -24.94
C SER A 121 -5.70 5.01 -26.03
N MET A 122 -4.70 5.74 -26.53
CA MET A 122 -4.87 6.80 -27.53
C MET A 122 -5.19 6.25 -28.92
N VAL A 123 -4.56 5.11 -29.27
CA VAL A 123 -4.67 4.45 -30.57
C VAL A 123 -5.33 3.09 -30.40
N ASN A 124 -6.36 2.84 -31.20
CA ASN A 124 -6.91 1.51 -31.40
C ASN A 124 -6.33 0.93 -32.68
N ALA A 125 -5.60 -0.17 -32.58
CA ALA A 125 -4.99 -0.90 -33.68
C ALA A 125 -5.38 -2.39 -33.62
N PRO A 126 -6.64 -2.76 -33.91
CA PRO A 126 -7.13 -4.13 -33.73
C PRO A 126 -6.27 -5.18 -34.44
N ALA A 127 -6.04 -6.31 -33.76
CA ALA A 127 -5.27 -7.41 -34.33
C ALA A 127 -5.97 -7.96 -35.59
N GLY A 128 -5.22 -8.14 -36.68
CA GLY A 128 -5.72 -8.69 -37.94
C GLY A 128 -6.53 -7.71 -38.82
N SER A 129 -6.79 -6.48 -38.37
CA SER A 129 -7.43 -5.42 -39.16
C SER A 129 -6.40 -4.43 -39.72
N ASP A 130 -6.68 -3.84 -40.87
CA ASP A 130 -5.92 -2.68 -41.37
C ASP A 130 -6.38 -1.36 -40.73
N ASP A 131 -7.51 -1.39 -40.02
CA ASP A 131 -8.06 -0.21 -39.38
C ASP A 131 -7.17 0.27 -38.23
N ILE A 132 -7.00 1.58 -38.18
CA ILE A 132 -6.40 2.34 -37.09
C ILE A 132 -7.28 3.55 -36.84
N SER A 133 -7.68 3.71 -35.59
CA SER A 133 -8.48 4.84 -35.14
C SER A 133 -7.93 5.44 -33.87
N PHE A 134 -8.26 6.70 -33.64
CA PHE A 134 -7.96 7.37 -32.39
C PHE A 134 -9.14 7.27 -31.42
N ASN A 135 -8.82 7.00 -30.16
CA ASN A 135 -9.74 7.22 -29.06
C ASN A 135 -9.78 8.72 -28.76
N GLU A 136 -10.81 9.42 -29.25
CA GLU A 136 -10.91 10.87 -29.11
C GLU A 136 -10.91 11.36 -27.66
N ASN A 137 -11.37 10.54 -26.70
CA ASN A 137 -11.33 10.92 -25.28
C ASN A 137 -9.89 10.93 -24.76
N ALA A 138 -9.09 9.92 -25.11
CA ALA A 138 -7.67 9.85 -24.76
C ALA A 138 -6.84 10.89 -25.52
N MET A 139 -7.11 11.12 -26.82
CA MET A 139 -6.41 12.12 -27.61
C MET A 139 -6.60 13.55 -27.09
N ARG A 140 -7.77 13.87 -26.52
CA ARG A 140 -8.03 15.16 -25.87
C ARG A 140 -7.09 15.46 -24.71
N VAL A 141 -6.46 14.46 -24.10
CA VAL A 141 -5.43 14.66 -23.09
C VAL A 141 -4.20 15.31 -23.70
N LEU A 142 -3.70 14.78 -24.84
CA LEU A 142 -2.57 15.37 -25.55
C LEU A 142 -2.92 16.75 -26.12
N ASP A 143 -4.14 16.92 -26.66
CA ASP A 143 -4.60 18.24 -27.13
C ASP A 143 -4.56 19.27 -25.99
N LYS A 144 -5.05 18.90 -24.80
CA LYS A 144 -5.06 19.77 -23.62
C LYS A 144 -3.65 20.05 -23.10
N LEU A 145 -2.79 19.03 -23.04
CA LEU A 145 -1.41 19.18 -22.62
C LEU A 145 -0.66 20.15 -23.54
N LEU A 146 -0.83 20.04 -24.86
CA LEU A 146 -0.23 20.96 -25.83
C LEU A 146 -0.74 22.40 -25.64
N GLN A 147 -2.03 22.59 -25.37
CA GLN A 147 -2.55 23.91 -25.04
C GLN A 147 -1.81 24.49 -23.82
N ILE A 148 -1.73 23.72 -22.73
CA ILE A 148 -1.10 24.18 -21.48
C ILE A 148 0.40 24.46 -21.70
N CYS A 149 1.10 23.60 -22.43
CA CYS A 149 2.50 23.81 -22.79
C CYS A 149 2.72 25.11 -23.59
N ASN A 150 1.82 25.43 -24.53
CA ASN A 150 1.85 26.69 -25.27
C ASN A 150 1.56 27.91 -24.38
N GLU A 151 0.70 27.79 -23.37
CA GLU A 151 0.41 28.84 -22.40
C GLU A 151 1.60 29.07 -21.45
N GLU A 152 2.25 28.00 -21.01
CA GLU A 152 3.28 28.04 -19.96
C GLU A 152 4.71 28.17 -20.47
N GLY A 153 4.93 27.93 -21.77
CA GLY A 153 6.24 27.99 -22.41
C GLY A 153 7.08 26.73 -22.23
N ILE A 154 6.45 25.56 -22.05
CA ILE A 154 7.12 24.26 -21.95
C ILE A 154 7.05 23.55 -23.29
N ARG A 155 8.14 22.89 -23.70
CA ARG A 155 8.17 22.06 -24.91
C ARG A 155 7.88 20.60 -24.57
N LEU A 156 7.31 19.87 -25.50
CA LEU A 156 7.06 18.44 -25.44
C LEU A 156 8.01 17.69 -26.34
N TYR A 157 8.55 16.62 -25.76
CA TYR A 157 9.25 15.55 -26.41
C TYR A 157 8.32 14.33 -26.40
N ILE A 158 7.92 13.80 -27.57
CA ILE A 158 6.86 12.78 -27.67
C ILE A 158 7.37 11.50 -28.37
N PRO A 159 7.54 10.39 -27.65
CA PRO A 159 7.88 9.10 -28.25
C PRO A 159 6.67 8.45 -28.93
N LEU A 160 6.86 7.96 -30.16
CA LEU A 160 5.76 7.49 -31.01
C LEU A 160 5.29 6.07 -30.68
N VAL A 161 6.15 5.22 -30.11
CA VAL A 161 5.85 3.81 -29.80
C VAL A 161 6.80 3.32 -28.71
N ASN A 162 6.44 2.27 -27.96
CA ASN A 162 7.36 1.61 -27.05
C ASN A 162 8.01 0.39 -27.72
N TYR A 163 9.30 0.14 -27.51
CA TYR A 163 9.97 -1.03 -28.09
C TYR A 163 9.32 -2.35 -27.63
N LYS A 164 9.22 -2.57 -26.31
CA LYS A 164 8.55 -3.73 -25.72
C LYS A 164 7.10 -3.41 -25.38
N ALA A 165 6.19 -4.35 -25.61
CA ALA A 165 4.81 -4.18 -25.18
C ALA A 165 4.70 -4.14 -23.66
N THR A 166 3.98 -3.14 -23.16
CA THR A 166 3.61 -2.96 -21.75
C THR A 166 2.08 -2.81 -21.66
N LEU A 167 1.55 -2.44 -20.50
CA LEU A 167 0.14 -2.01 -20.36
C LEU A 167 -0.25 -0.86 -21.30
N ARG A 168 0.74 -0.11 -21.82
CA ARG A 168 0.55 1.02 -22.73
C ARG A 168 0.68 0.63 -24.21
N GLY A 169 0.89 -0.66 -24.49
CA GLY A 169 1.20 -1.20 -25.80
C GLY A 169 2.68 -1.08 -26.18
N GLY A 170 3.00 -1.44 -27.42
CA GLY A 170 4.34 -1.34 -28.00
C GLY A 170 4.38 -1.79 -29.47
N THR A 171 5.58 -2.01 -30.00
CA THR A 171 5.77 -2.41 -31.41
C THR A 171 4.96 -3.67 -31.78
N SER A 172 4.96 -4.68 -30.93
CA SER A 172 4.23 -5.93 -31.15
C SER A 172 2.71 -5.79 -31.10
N THR A 173 2.17 -4.73 -30.47
CA THR A 173 0.72 -4.44 -30.46
C THR A 173 0.20 -4.11 -31.85
N TYR A 174 1.04 -3.55 -32.73
CA TYR A 174 0.68 -3.31 -34.12
C TYR A 174 0.72 -4.58 -34.99
N GLY A 175 1.45 -5.62 -34.56
CA GLY A 175 1.61 -6.87 -35.28
C GLY A 175 3.08 -7.29 -35.48
N GLU A 176 3.28 -8.37 -36.25
CA GLU A 176 4.60 -8.91 -36.59
C GLU A 176 5.34 -8.06 -37.64
N ASN A 177 6.66 -8.23 -37.76
CA ASN A 177 7.49 -7.55 -38.78
C ASN A 177 7.40 -6.02 -38.73
N PHE A 178 7.26 -5.44 -37.54
CA PHE A 178 7.12 -4.00 -37.30
C PHE A 178 8.23 -3.15 -37.95
N PHE A 179 9.48 -3.63 -37.88
CA PHE A 179 10.66 -2.95 -38.41
C PHE A 179 10.90 -3.20 -39.90
N THR A 180 10.16 -4.10 -40.55
CA THR A 180 10.35 -4.34 -41.99
C THR A 180 9.61 -3.25 -42.77
N VAL A 181 10.35 -2.35 -43.43
CA VAL A 181 9.78 -1.25 -44.22
C VAL A 181 8.79 -1.79 -45.25
N GLY A 182 7.58 -1.22 -45.27
CA GLY A 182 6.51 -1.63 -46.19
C GLY A 182 5.74 -2.89 -45.77
N SER A 183 6.11 -3.53 -44.65
CA SER A 183 5.26 -4.57 -44.06
C SER A 183 3.90 -3.99 -43.66
N ARG A 184 2.88 -4.86 -43.57
CA ARG A 184 1.53 -4.46 -43.13
C ARG A 184 1.58 -3.69 -41.81
N THR A 185 2.30 -4.20 -40.82
CA THR A 185 2.46 -3.60 -39.49
C THR A 185 3.18 -2.26 -39.56
N ASN A 186 4.24 -2.15 -40.36
CA ASN A 186 4.97 -0.90 -40.54
C ASN A 186 4.10 0.19 -41.19
N VAL A 187 3.34 -0.18 -42.23
CA VAL A 187 2.41 0.74 -42.92
C VAL A 187 1.33 1.22 -41.97
N ARG A 188 0.78 0.32 -41.14
CA ARG A 188 -0.19 0.67 -40.09
C ARG A 188 0.40 1.71 -39.12
N PHE A 189 1.58 1.45 -38.58
CA PHE A 189 2.25 2.41 -37.70
C PHE A 189 2.47 3.77 -38.38
N LYS A 190 2.90 3.80 -39.65
CA LYS A 190 3.05 5.06 -40.41
C LYS A 190 1.71 5.77 -40.68
N ASP A 191 0.61 5.05 -40.89
CA ASP A 191 -0.73 5.67 -40.99
C ASP A 191 -1.11 6.35 -39.67
N MET A 192 -0.88 5.69 -38.53
CA MET A 192 -1.06 6.28 -37.19
C MET A 192 -0.25 7.58 -37.06
N VAL A 193 1.05 7.54 -37.36
CA VAL A 193 1.94 8.71 -37.28
C VAL A 193 1.45 9.82 -38.21
N GLY A 194 1.09 9.50 -39.45
CA GLY A 194 0.58 10.48 -40.41
C GLY A 194 -0.70 11.19 -39.94
N ARG A 195 -1.63 10.44 -39.35
CA ARG A 195 -2.86 11.00 -38.75
C ARG A 195 -2.55 11.85 -37.52
N LEU A 196 -1.59 11.45 -36.69
CA LEU A 196 -1.18 12.18 -35.50
C LEU A 196 -0.56 13.54 -35.86
N LEU A 197 0.39 13.55 -36.81
CA LEU A 197 1.05 14.78 -37.27
C LEU A 197 0.06 15.79 -37.89
N ASN A 198 -0.99 15.30 -38.56
CA ASN A 198 -2.01 16.12 -39.19
C ASN A 198 -3.22 16.41 -38.28
N ARG A 199 -3.27 15.86 -37.06
CA ARG A 199 -4.34 16.14 -36.10
C ARG A 199 -4.39 17.63 -35.81
N THR A 200 -5.60 18.19 -35.76
CA THR A 200 -5.82 19.56 -35.29
C THR A 200 -6.24 19.53 -33.83
N ASN A 201 -5.48 20.22 -32.99
CA ASN A 201 -5.76 20.34 -31.57
C ASN A 201 -7.14 20.97 -31.35
N VAL A 202 -8.03 20.28 -30.64
CA VAL A 202 -9.41 20.72 -30.47
C VAL A 202 -9.57 21.96 -29.58
N TYR A 203 -8.58 22.29 -28.75
CA TYR A 203 -8.60 23.45 -27.85
C TYR A 203 -7.92 24.68 -28.45
N THR A 204 -6.89 24.50 -29.28
CA THR A 204 -6.15 25.62 -29.89
C THR A 204 -6.49 25.86 -31.35
N GLY A 205 -7.06 24.87 -32.05
CA GLY A 205 -7.28 24.92 -33.50
C GLY A 205 -6.00 24.79 -34.33
N VAL A 206 -4.86 24.49 -33.71
CA VAL A 206 -3.55 24.40 -34.38
C VAL A 206 -3.28 22.93 -34.78
N PRO A 207 -2.92 22.67 -36.05
CA PRO A 207 -2.42 21.35 -36.46
C PRO A 207 -1.14 20.98 -35.69
N TYR A 208 -0.99 19.73 -35.26
CA TYR A 208 0.16 19.29 -34.47
C TYR A 208 1.50 19.59 -35.16
N LYS A 209 1.61 19.36 -36.47
CA LYS A 209 2.78 19.74 -37.27
C LYS A 209 3.14 21.24 -37.27
N ALA A 210 2.20 22.10 -36.86
CA ALA A 210 2.36 23.55 -36.76
C ALA A 210 2.42 24.04 -35.30
N ASP A 211 2.31 23.13 -34.33
CA ASP A 211 2.33 23.44 -32.91
C ASP A 211 3.77 23.51 -32.41
N LYS A 212 4.16 24.70 -31.92
CA LYS A 212 5.50 24.96 -31.42
C LYS A 212 5.73 24.29 -30.07
N ALA A 213 4.70 23.98 -29.29
CA ALA A 213 4.90 23.23 -28.05
C ALA A 213 5.55 21.87 -28.31
N ILE A 214 5.40 21.28 -29.49
CA ILE A 214 6.12 20.05 -29.85
C ILE A 214 7.55 20.41 -30.26
N MET A 215 8.53 20.02 -29.44
CA MET A 215 9.95 20.11 -29.79
C MET A 215 10.30 19.13 -30.91
N GLY A 216 9.84 17.89 -30.77
CA GLY A 216 10.11 16.84 -31.73
C GLY A 216 9.40 15.53 -31.43
N TRP A 217 9.48 14.63 -32.41
CA TRP A 217 8.93 13.28 -32.37
C TRP A 217 10.05 12.27 -32.22
N GLU A 218 9.99 11.44 -31.19
CA GLU A 218 10.96 10.38 -30.98
C GLU A 218 10.50 9.08 -31.67
N SER A 219 11.42 8.41 -32.36
CA SER A 219 11.20 7.14 -33.08
C SER A 219 10.47 6.12 -32.21
N GLY A 220 10.82 6.06 -30.94
CA GLY A 220 10.07 5.42 -29.87
C GLY A 220 10.85 5.41 -28.56
N ASN A 221 10.21 4.93 -27.51
CA ASN A 221 10.84 4.66 -26.23
C ASN A 221 11.67 3.37 -26.33
N GLU A 222 12.95 3.46 -26.00
CA GLU A 222 13.90 2.34 -25.91
C GLU A 222 14.04 1.50 -27.19
N ILE A 223 14.06 2.14 -28.38
CA ILE A 223 14.24 1.39 -29.63
C ILE A 223 15.64 0.76 -29.68
N VAL A 224 15.68 -0.55 -29.93
CA VAL A 224 16.92 -1.30 -30.17
C VAL A 224 17.10 -1.48 -31.68
N ILE A 225 18.05 -0.74 -32.24
CA ILE A 225 18.48 -0.88 -33.64
C ILE A 225 19.51 -2.01 -33.77
N ASP A 226 20.59 -1.98 -32.98
CA ASP A 226 21.73 -2.93 -33.02
C ASP A 226 22.32 -3.06 -34.46
N ASN A 227 23.09 -4.11 -34.75
CA ASN A 227 23.69 -4.35 -36.08
C ASN A 227 22.67 -5.00 -37.05
N GLU A 228 21.42 -4.53 -37.03
CA GLU A 228 20.32 -5.09 -37.83
C GLU A 228 19.91 -4.12 -38.96
N PRO A 229 20.31 -4.40 -40.22
CA PRO A 229 20.08 -3.48 -41.34
C PRO A 229 18.60 -3.13 -41.57
N GLU A 230 17.66 -4.03 -41.29
CA GLU A 230 16.23 -3.74 -41.44
C GLU A 230 15.76 -2.66 -40.47
N ARG A 231 16.25 -2.65 -39.22
CA ARG A 231 15.86 -1.65 -38.22
C ARG A 231 16.49 -0.29 -38.51
N ALA A 232 17.73 -0.27 -38.99
CA ALA A 232 18.37 0.93 -39.51
C ALA A 232 17.55 1.50 -40.68
N ALA A 233 17.18 0.68 -41.66
CA ALA A 233 16.36 1.11 -42.79
C ALA A 233 15.00 1.66 -42.36
N TRP A 234 14.37 1.04 -41.35
CA TRP A 234 13.14 1.53 -40.74
C TRP A 234 13.27 2.90 -40.09
N LEU A 235 14.34 3.12 -39.32
CA LEU A 235 14.60 4.40 -38.66
C LEU A 235 14.71 5.52 -39.70
N HIS A 236 15.50 5.32 -40.75
CA HIS A 236 15.66 6.27 -41.85
C HIS A 236 14.36 6.53 -42.63
N ASP A 237 13.57 5.48 -42.88
CA ASP A 237 12.26 5.62 -43.53
C ASP A 237 11.26 6.40 -42.68
N LEU A 238 11.22 6.14 -41.36
CA LEU A 238 10.37 6.87 -40.42
C LEU A 238 10.80 8.32 -40.29
N ALA A 239 12.10 8.59 -40.12
CA ALA A 239 12.66 9.94 -40.04
C ALA A 239 12.26 10.77 -41.26
N ARG A 240 12.48 10.23 -42.46
CA ARG A 240 12.08 10.87 -43.72
C ARG A 240 10.57 11.12 -43.80
N PHE A 241 9.75 10.16 -43.37
CA PHE A 241 8.30 10.30 -43.37
C PHE A 241 7.81 11.42 -42.45
N VAL A 242 8.36 11.50 -41.23
CA VAL A 242 8.04 12.58 -40.28
C VAL A 242 8.49 13.92 -40.83
N LYS A 243 9.74 14.06 -41.29
CA LYS A 243 10.27 15.32 -41.83
C LYS A 243 9.56 15.78 -43.10
N THR A 244 9.04 14.87 -43.92
CA THR A 244 8.21 15.23 -45.08
C THR A 244 6.85 15.81 -44.65
N THR A 245 6.28 15.31 -43.55
CA THR A 245 4.95 15.69 -43.07
C THR A 245 4.97 16.91 -42.15
N ALA A 246 6.02 17.04 -41.33
CA ALA A 246 6.24 18.09 -40.33
C ALA A 246 7.70 18.60 -40.38
N PRO A 247 8.09 19.33 -41.44
CA PRO A 247 9.49 19.69 -41.71
C PRO A 247 10.12 20.61 -40.65
N GLU A 248 9.32 21.42 -39.96
CA GLU A 248 9.76 22.39 -38.94
C GLU A 248 10.02 21.74 -37.56
N GLN A 249 9.58 20.50 -37.35
CA GLN A 249 9.74 19.79 -36.07
C GLN A 249 10.96 18.86 -36.11
N LEU A 250 11.59 18.66 -34.95
CA LEU A 250 12.72 17.74 -34.85
C LEU A 250 12.25 16.28 -34.96
N PHE A 251 13.06 15.44 -35.57
CA PHE A 251 12.97 13.99 -35.40
C PHE A 251 14.10 13.49 -34.51
N ILE A 252 13.76 12.67 -33.53
CA ILE A 252 14.65 12.22 -32.46
C ILE A 252 14.79 10.70 -32.55
N ASP A 253 16.02 10.19 -32.63
CA ASP A 253 16.30 8.76 -32.55
C ASP A 253 16.39 8.33 -31.07
N GLY A 254 15.35 7.64 -30.57
CA GLY A 254 15.22 7.23 -29.17
C GLY A 254 15.75 5.85 -28.88
N ARG A 255 17.04 5.74 -28.55
CA ARG A 255 17.70 4.46 -28.26
C ARG A 255 17.58 4.06 -26.80
N ASN A 256 17.54 2.76 -26.55
CA ASN A 256 17.44 2.22 -25.19
C ASN A 256 18.67 2.53 -24.36
N LYS A 257 19.87 2.22 -24.84
CA LYS A 257 21.09 2.40 -24.04
C LYS A 257 22.28 2.85 -24.87
N PRO A 258 23.34 3.41 -24.24
CA PRO A 258 24.60 3.72 -24.90
C PRO A 258 25.17 2.62 -25.78
N ASP A 259 25.01 1.34 -25.39
CA ASP A 259 25.46 0.21 -26.20
C ASP A 259 24.76 0.12 -27.57
N ASP A 260 23.54 0.64 -27.69
CA ASP A 260 22.81 0.69 -28.96
C ASP A 260 23.29 1.87 -29.82
N VAL A 261 24.09 2.78 -29.25
CA VAL A 261 24.73 3.91 -29.94
C VAL A 261 26.15 3.52 -30.38
N VAL A 262 26.93 2.99 -29.44
CA VAL A 262 28.31 2.54 -29.64
C VAL A 262 28.63 1.44 -28.63
N LYS A 263 29.26 0.36 -29.08
CA LYS A 263 29.57 -0.77 -28.22
C LYS A 263 30.97 -0.64 -27.63
N PHE A 264 31.07 -0.81 -26.31
CA PHE A 264 32.33 -0.78 -25.59
C PHE A 264 32.79 -2.17 -25.18
N ALA A 265 34.10 -2.42 -25.24
CA ALA A 265 34.73 -3.52 -24.50
C ALA A 265 36.10 -3.08 -24.00
N ASN A 266 36.42 -3.38 -22.73
CA ASN A 266 37.71 -3.07 -22.10
C ASN A 266 38.14 -1.59 -22.26
N GLY A 267 37.19 -0.66 -22.14
CA GLY A 267 37.47 0.78 -22.23
C GLY A 267 37.74 1.30 -23.65
N SER A 268 37.49 0.50 -24.68
CA SER A 268 37.63 0.89 -26.09
C SER A 268 36.34 0.65 -26.86
N ILE A 269 36.13 1.41 -27.93
CA ILE A 269 35.05 1.16 -28.90
C ILE A 269 35.37 -0.15 -29.63
N VAL A 270 34.44 -1.10 -29.61
CA VAL A 270 34.52 -2.35 -30.40
C VAL A 270 33.56 -2.36 -31.56
N HIS A 271 32.54 -1.51 -31.54
CA HIS A 271 31.62 -1.33 -32.65
C HIS A 271 31.01 0.07 -32.62
N ASP A 272 30.83 0.67 -33.80
CA ASP A 272 30.23 1.99 -33.98
C ASP A 272 29.01 1.87 -34.90
N TYR A 273 27.83 2.18 -34.37
CA TYR A 273 26.55 2.16 -35.08
C TYR A 273 26.30 3.52 -35.72
N GLY A 274 27.18 3.99 -36.59
CA GLY A 274 27.16 5.38 -37.08
C GLY A 274 26.09 5.70 -38.14
N GLU A 275 25.16 4.80 -38.45
CA GLU A 275 24.26 4.92 -39.62
C GLU A 275 23.37 6.17 -39.59
N TYR A 276 23.04 6.67 -38.40
CA TYR A 276 22.14 7.80 -38.19
C TYR A 276 22.82 9.17 -38.18
N LEU A 277 24.15 9.24 -37.97
CA LEU A 277 24.86 10.47 -37.65
C LEU A 277 24.84 11.51 -38.79
N ASP A 278 24.70 11.04 -40.03
CA ASP A 278 24.70 11.89 -41.23
C ASP A 278 23.35 11.89 -41.98
N ASP A 279 22.29 11.28 -41.44
CA ASP A 279 20.96 11.41 -42.05
C ASP A 279 20.41 12.82 -41.76
N PRO A 280 20.17 13.67 -42.79
CA PRO A 280 19.63 15.01 -42.57
C PRO A 280 18.22 15.01 -41.97
N ASN A 281 17.53 13.87 -41.96
CA ASN A 281 16.20 13.74 -41.36
C ASN A 281 16.24 13.38 -39.87
N ILE A 282 17.41 13.02 -39.31
CA ILE A 282 17.57 12.74 -37.89
C ILE A 282 18.26 13.95 -37.24
N ASP A 283 17.51 14.65 -36.41
CA ASP A 283 17.98 15.89 -35.79
C ASP A 283 18.67 15.64 -34.45
N VAL A 284 18.19 14.66 -33.68
CA VAL A 284 18.68 14.42 -32.33
C VAL A 284 18.94 12.93 -32.14
N LEU A 285 20.11 12.60 -31.62
CA LEU A 285 20.35 11.31 -31.00
C LEU A 285 19.94 11.39 -29.53
N SER A 286 19.12 10.43 -29.09
CA SER A 286 18.74 10.25 -27.69
C SER A 286 19.06 8.83 -27.22
N TYR A 287 19.53 8.70 -25.98
CA TYR A 287 19.72 7.41 -25.32
C TYR A 287 19.33 7.48 -23.85
N HIS A 288 19.05 6.34 -23.22
CA HIS A 288 18.77 6.27 -21.79
C HIS A 288 19.96 5.74 -21.00
N THR A 289 20.12 6.22 -19.78
CA THR A 289 21.14 5.75 -18.87
C THR A 289 20.59 5.56 -17.47
N TYR A 290 20.79 4.35 -16.96
CA TYR A 290 20.33 3.95 -15.64
C TYR A 290 21.52 3.43 -14.83
N VAL A 291 22.06 4.26 -13.95
CA VAL A 291 23.25 3.91 -13.17
C VAL A 291 22.83 3.19 -11.90
N GLY A 292 23.31 1.96 -11.71
CA GLY A 292 23.05 1.13 -10.54
C GLY A 292 21.89 0.13 -10.67
N LEU A 293 21.27 -0.03 -11.85
CA LEU A 293 20.25 -1.06 -12.11
C LEU A 293 20.82 -2.49 -12.19
N THR A 294 22.08 -2.63 -12.59
CA THR A 294 22.80 -3.88 -12.44
C THR A 294 23.52 -3.83 -11.10
N GLY A 295 23.08 -4.63 -10.13
CA GLY A 295 23.87 -4.88 -8.93
C GLY A 295 25.31 -5.32 -9.27
N PRO A 296 26.22 -5.39 -8.29
CA PRO A 296 27.60 -5.80 -8.55
C PRO A 296 27.62 -7.19 -9.20
N ALA A 297 27.98 -7.27 -10.48
CA ALA A 297 28.17 -8.56 -11.15
C ALA A 297 29.41 -9.24 -10.55
N THR A 298 29.17 -10.34 -9.84
CA THR A 298 30.14 -11.14 -9.10
C THR A 298 30.95 -12.08 -10.01
N ASP A 299 31.82 -11.58 -10.91
CA ASP A 299 32.84 -12.45 -11.54
C ASP A 299 34.11 -12.48 -10.69
N SER A 300 34.34 -13.61 -10.01
CA SER A 300 35.43 -13.82 -9.05
C SER A 300 36.78 -14.17 -9.66
N ARG A 301 36.89 -14.29 -10.99
CA ARG A 301 38.11 -14.76 -11.69
C ARG A 301 39.11 -13.66 -12.05
N LEU A 302 38.82 -12.38 -11.78
CA LEU A 302 39.71 -11.25 -12.08
C LEU A 302 40.49 -10.74 -10.85
N PRO A 303 41.77 -10.31 -11.01
CA PRO A 303 42.59 -9.75 -9.93
C PRO A 303 42.01 -8.45 -9.33
N ALA A 304 42.16 -8.27 -8.01
CA ALA A 304 41.48 -7.23 -7.23
C ALA A 304 41.74 -5.77 -7.67
N GLY A 305 42.92 -5.48 -8.25
CA GLY A 305 43.26 -4.13 -8.74
C GLY A 305 42.69 -3.78 -10.12
N ILE A 306 42.07 -4.75 -10.81
CA ILE A 306 41.40 -4.59 -12.12
C ILE A 306 39.87 -4.63 -11.97
N ARG A 307 39.37 -4.87 -10.75
CA ARG A 307 37.94 -4.71 -10.43
C ARG A 307 37.57 -3.24 -10.56
N THR A 308 37.07 -2.88 -11.72
CA THR A 308 36.29 -1.67 -11.95
C THR A 308 34.87 -2.13 -12.26
N PRO A 309 33.81 -1.40 -11.86
CA PRO A 309 32.42 -1.86 -12.01
C PRO A 309 31.97 -2.14 -13.45
N THR A 310 32.80 -1.82 -14.45
CA THR A 310 32.49 -1.95 -15.87
C THR A 310 32.67 -3.38 -16.38
N THR A 311 31.69 -4.22 -16.08
CA THR A 311 31.02 -5.03 -17.10
C THR A 311 29.52 -4.68 -17.04
N GLY A 312 29.14 -3.53 -17.58
CA GLY A 312 27.73 -3.11 -17.63
C GLY A 312 27.36 -1.79 -16.92
N ASP A 313 28.33 -0.99 -16.45
CA ASP A 313 28.04 0.34 -15.91
C ASP A 313 27.80 1.35 -17.06
N ILE A 314 26.64 1.18 -17.70
CA ILE A 314 26.15 1.95 -18.83
C ILE A 314 25.58 3.28 -18.28
N GLY A 315 26.47 4.20 -17.91
CA GLY A 315 26.05 5.54 -17.46
C GLY A 315 27.05 6.44 -16.75
N SER A 316 28.33 6.16 -16.88
CA SER A 316 29.37 7.04 -16.33
C SER A 316 29.70 8.20 -17.28
N THR A 317 30.16 9.33 -16.75
CA THR A 317 30.69 10.50 -17.47
C THR A 317 31.58 10.14 -18.68
N PRO A 318 32.48 9.13 -18.64
CA PRO A 318 33.22 8.67 -19.82
C PRO A 318 32.38 8.24 -21.03
N THR A 319 31.27 7.53 -20.83
CA THR A 319 30.40 7.08 -21.92
C THR A 319 29.75 8.27 -22.62
N LEU A 320 29.27 9.25 -21.85
CA LEU A 320 28.73 10.50 -22.36
C LEU A 320 29.76 11.23 -23.23
N LYS A 321 31.01 11.37 -22.75
CA LYS A 321 32.11 12.02 -23.51
C LYS A 321 32.36 11.36 -24.86
N ILE A 322 32.35 10.02 -24.90
CA ILE A 322 32.64 9.29 -26.13
C ILE A 322 31.52 9.49 -27.14
N ILE A 323 30.26 9.34 -26.73
CA ILE A 323 29.10 9.59 -27.60
C ILE A 323 29.06 11.07 -28.01
N ARG A 324 29.43 11.98 -27.12
CA ARG A 324 29.52 13.40 -27.44
C ARG A 324 30.55 13.67 -28.53
N GLU A 325 31.73 13.07 -28.46
CA GLU A 325 32.75 13.23 -29.50
C GLU A 325 32.28 12.68 -30.86
N LEU A 326 31.52 11.57 -30.89
CA LEU A 326 30.93 11.02 -32.12
C LEU A 326 29.88 11.94 -32.75
N THR A 327 29.09 12.61 -31.92
CA THR A 327 27.95 13.46 -32.34
C THR A 327 28.37 14.90 -32.63
N LYS A 328 29.55 15.31 -32.16
CA LYS A 328 30.06 16.68 -32.26
C LYS A 328 30.08 17.19 -33.70
N SER A 329 29.59 18.41 -33.89
CA SER A 329 29.34 19.07 -35.18
C SER A 329 28.42 18.33 -36.17
N ARG A 330 27.87 17.16 -35.81
CA ARG A 330 27.09 16.29 -36.71
C ARG A 330 25.62 16.20 -36.33
N THR A 331 25.31 15.87 -35.08
CA THR A 331 23.93 15.73 -34.58
C THR A 331 23.81 16.20 -33.13
N ALA A 332 22.63 16.69 -32.74
CA ALA A 332 22.41 17.11 -31.36
C ALA A 332 22.29 15.87 -30.46
N LEU A 333 22.75 15.99 -29.22
CA LEU A 333 22.73 14.90 -28.24
C LEU A 333 21.82 15.24 -27.06
N VAL A 334 20.92 14.32 -26.73
CA VAL A 334 20.08 14.37 -25.54
C VAL A 334 20.24 13.07 -24.75
N VAL A 335 20.36 13.16 -23.43
CA VAL A 335 20.21 11.99 -22.56
C VAL A 335 18.73 11.92 -22.16
N GLY A 336 17.96 11.09 -22.88
CA GLY A 336 16.49 11.09 -22.84
C GLY A 336 15.90 10.61 -21.51
N GLU A 337 16.61 9.72 -20.84
CA GLU A 337 16.26 9.26 -19.50
C GLU A 337 17.51 9.07 -18.65
N ILE A 338 17.43 9.57 -17.42
CA ILE A 338 18.43 9.42 -16.38
C ILE A 338 17.69 8.95 -15.13
N ALA A 339 17.96 7.72 -14.68
CA ALA A 339 17.65 7.33 -13.31
C ALA A 339 18.93 6.84 -12.63
N MET A 340 19.11 7.21 -11.37
CA MET A 340 20.31 6.86 -10.61
C MET A 340 19.91 6.26 -9.28
N TYR A 341 20.27 5.00 -9.07
CA TYR A 341 19.67 4.20 -8.00
C TYR A 341 20.26 4.47 -6.62
N THR A 342 21.33 5.25 -6.46
CA THR A 342 21.97 5.36 -5.13
C THR A 342 22.79 6.62 -4.80
N ALA A 343 23.05 7.61 -5.67
CA ALA A 343 23.93 8.72 -5.28
C ALA A 343 23.67 10.08 -5.97
N PRO A 344 23.23 11.11 -5.21
CA PRO A 344 23.17 12.50 -5.68
C PRO A 344 24.48 13.01 -6.29
N ALA A 345 25.64 12.57 -5.77
CA ALA A 345 26.94 12.95 -6.32
C ALA A 345 27.13 12.49 -7.78
N THR A 346 26.64 11.30 -8.14
CA THR A 346 26.74 10.78 -9.50
C THR A 346 25.87 11.58 -10.46
N LEU A 347 24.65 11.95 -10.05
CA LEU A 347 23.76 12.79 -10.86
C LEU A 347 24.38 14.15 -11.09
N ASN A 348 24.90 14.75 -10.01
CA ASN A 348 25.58 16.03 -10.09
C ASN A 348 26.77 15.98 -11.06
N SER A 349 27.61 14.94 -10.98
CA SER A 349 28.77 14.75 -11.87
C SER A 349 28.37 14.55 -13.33
N LEU A 350 27.36 13.72 -13.60
CA LEU A 350 26.88 13.47 -14.97
C LEU A 350 26.35 14.76 -15.60
N LEU A 351 25.52 15.51 -14.87
CA LEU A 351 24.95 16.76 -15.37
C LEU A 351 25.98 17.89 -15.46
N ASP A 352 26.98 17.95 -14.58
CA ASP A 352 28.11 18.88 -14.76
C ASP A 352 28.89 18.59 -16.05
N GLU A 353 29.09 17.32 -16.39
CA GLU A 353 29.71 16.95 -17.66
C GLU A 353 28.83 17.33 -18.86
N ALA A 354 27.55 16.96 -18.84
CA ALA A 354 26.61 17.29 -19.91
C ALA A 354 26.56 18.81 -20.18
N ILE A 355 26.68 19.63 -19.13
CA ILE A 355 26.79 21.07 -19.27
C ILE A 355 28.11 21.47 -19.94
N ALA A 356 29.23 20.90 -19.49
CA ALA A 356 30.58 21.25 -19.94
C ALA A 356 30.91 20.83 -21.38
N ASP A 357 30.42 19.67 -21.83
CA ASP A 357 30.73 19.08 -23.15
C ASP A 357 29.82 19.56 -24.29
N GLY A 358 28.83 20.39 -23.97
CA GLY A 358 27.88 20.94 -24.93
C GLY A 358 26.72 20.00 -25.29
N THR A 359 26.44 18.96 -24.50
CA THR A 359 25.23 18.15 -24.64
C THR A 359 23.98 19.04 -24.60
N SER A 360 23.03 18.80 -25.52
CA SER A 360 21.88 19.68 -25.72
C SER A 360 20.82 19.51 -24.64
N GLY A 361 20.61 18.30 -24.13
CA GLY A 361 19.54 18.04 -23.17
C GLY A 361 19.77 16.84 -22.27
N ALA A 362 19.11 16.83 -21.11
CA ALA A 362 19.09 15.70 -20.19
C ALA A 362 17.76 15.66 -19.41
N ASN A 363 17.09 14.51 -19.35
CA ASN A 363 15.82 14.35 -18.64
C ASN A 363 15.90 13.28 -17.55
N TRP A 364 15.51 13.64 -16.32
CA TRP A 364 15.33 12.69 -15.22
C TRP A 364 14.15 11.73 -15.48
N TRP A 365 14.31 10.45 -15.17
CA TRP A 365 13.25 9.45 -15.16
C TRP A 365 12.91 9.07 -13.71
N GLY A 366 11.73 9.40 -13.18
CA GLY A 366 10.66 10.29 -13.67
C GLY A 366 10.12 11.21 -12.56
N THR A 367 9.17 12.08 -12.89
CA THR A 367 8.49 12.98 -11.92
C THR A 367 6.99 12.73 -11.94
N ARG A 368 6.36 12.73 -10.76
CA ARG A 368 4.92 12.57 -10.58
C ARG A 368 4.26 13.89 -10.18
N PHE A 369 2.98 13.99 -10.51
CA PHE A 369 2.14 15.14 -10.24
C PHE A 369 1.03 14.78 -9.25
N HIS A 370 0.37 15.79 -8.70
CA HIS A 370 -0.71 15.59 -7.75
C HIS A 370 -1.90 14.89 -8.39
N SER A 371 -2.57 14.01 -7.65
CA SER A 371 -3.86 13.44 -8.03
C SER A 371 -4.97 14.47 -7.84
N ARG A 372 -5.97 14.47 -8.75
CA ARG A 372 -7.19 15.27 -8.60
C ARG A 372 -8.00 14.95 -7.32
N ASP A 373 -7.75 13.81 -6.70
CA ASP A 373 -8.45 13.32 -5.49
C ASP A 373 -7.68 13.61 -4.19
N GLY A 374 -6.49 14.21 -4.32
CA GLY A 374 -5.58 14.50 -3.22
C GLY A 374 -4.35 13.60 -3.22
N GLY A 375 -3.26 14.17 -2.71
CA GLY A 375 -1.95 13.52 -2.67
C GLY A 375 -1.25 13.45 -4.02
N PHE A 376 -0.21 12.61 -4.10
CA PHE A 376 0.59 12.40 -5.32
C PHE A 376 0.30 11.02 -5.92
N TYR A 377 0.44 10.93 -7.24
CA TYR A 377 0.74 9.66 -7.86
C TYR A 377 2.09 9.14 -7.40
N LYS A 378 2.19 7.84 -7.18
CA LYS A 378 3.42 7.20 -6.72
C LYS A 378 3.67 5.92 -7.48
N HIS A 379 4.95 5.64 -7.70
CA HIS A 379 5.40 4.40 -8.28
C HIS A 379 6.86 4.15 -7.89
N SER A 380 7.17 2.88 -7.69
CA SER A 380 8.53 2.38 -7.54
C SER A 380 8.67 1.14 -8.41
N ASP A 381 9.73 1.05 -9.22
CA ASP A 381 10.07 -0.18 -9.91
C ASP A 381 10.87 -1.09 -8.96
N SER A 382 10.31 -2.25 -8.65
CA SER A 382 10.95 -3.25 -7.77
C SER A 382 11.42 -2.70 -6.42
N ASP A 383 10.57 -1.88 -5.78
CA ASP A 383 10.85 -1.19 -4.51
C ASP A 383 12.01 -0.17 -4.57
N SER A 384 12.36 0.29 -5.78
CA SER A 384 13.31 1.39 -5.98
C SER A 384 12.84 2.67 -5.28
N GLN A 385 13.74 3.31 -4.55
CA GLN A 385 13.38 4.36 -3.59
C GLN A 385 13.41 5.78 -4.17
N TYR A 386 13.84 5.98 -5.43
CA TYR A 386 14.14 7.33 -5.95
C TYR A 386 13.82 7.60 -7.41
N GLU A 387 13.29 6.64 -8.17
CA GLU A 387 12.97 6.88 -9.59
C GLU A 387 11.97 8.01 -9.74
N ASP A 388 10.93 8.00 -8.91
CA ASP A 388 9.81 8.92 -9.06
C ASP A 388 9.83 10.04 -8.03
N LEU A 389 10.08 11.25 -8.54
CA LEU A 389 10.17 12.46 -7.74
C LEU A 389 8.80 13.14 -7.60
N ASN A 390 8.49 13.62 -6.40
CA ASN A 390 7.28 14.37 -6.07
C ASN A 390 7.68 15.81 -5.72
N TRP A 391 7.58 16.74 -6.67
CA TRP A 391 8.07 18.11 -6.49
C TRP A 391 7.28 18.92 -5.45
N PRO A 392 7.96 19.62 -4.51
CA PRO A 392 9.42 19.79 -4.33
C PRO A 392 10.05 18.89 -3.25
N GLY A 393 9.39 17.80 -2.90
CA GLY A 393 9.68 17.01 -1.70
C GLY A 393 9.20 17.71 -0.42
N PHE A 394 9.14 16.97 0.68
CA PHE A 394 8.62 17.46 1.96
C PHE A 394 9.67 17.36 3.08
N PRO A 395 9.60 18.19 4.14
CA PRO A 395 10.65 18.27 5.14
C PRO A 395 10.86 16.93 5.86
N GLY A 396 12.11 16.46 5.94
CA GLY A 396 12.46 15.18 6.57
C GLY A 396 12.12 15.06 8.06
N SER A 397 11.72 16.15 8.72
CA SER A 397 11.32 16.17 10.14
C SER A 397 9.99 15.45 10.43
N ALA A 398 9.20 15.10 9.42
CA ALA A 398 7.94 14.38 9.58
C ALA A 398 8.15 12.86 9.41
N GLY A 399 8.31 12.12 10.50
CA GLY A 399 8.29 10.65 10.46
C GLY A 399 9.51 9.95 9.82
N TYR A 400 10.59 10.70 9.57
CA TYR A 400 11.94 10.34 9.11
C TYR A 400 12.08 9.00 8.35
N LEU A 401 11.91 9.07 7.03
CA LEU A 401 12.53 8.15 6.07
C LEU A 401 13.74 8.88 5.45
N PRO A 402 14.99 8.40 5.61
CA PRO A 402 16.18 8.99 5.00
C PRO A 402 16.02 9.25 3.48
N GLU A 403 15.23 8.41 2.83
CA GLU A 403 14.93 8.44 1.41
C GLU A 403 14.32 9.79 0.97
N ILE A 404 13.45 10.39 1.79
CA ILE A 404 12.82 11.68 1.49
C ILE A 404 13.88 12.78 1.36
N GLN A 405 14.93 12.73 2.19
CA GLN A 405 16.00 13.73 2.12
C GLN A 405 16.84 13.56 0.85
N THR A 406 17.04 12.32 0.41
CA THR A 406 17.71 12.02 -0.86
C THR A 406 16.88 12.54 -2.04
N GLU A 407 15.56 12.31 -2.05
CA GLU A 407 14.64 12.82 -3.07
C GLU A 407 14.72 14.35 -3.20
N ILE A 408 14.67 15.08 -2.08
CA ILE A 408 14.85 16.56 -2.06
C ILE A 408 16.20 16.96 -2.66
N THR A 409 17.26 16.23 -2.31
CA THR A 409 18.62 16.53 -2.79
C THR A 409 18.74 16.33 -4.30
N LEU A 410 18.17 15.25 -4.84
CA LEU A 410 18.13 14.98 -6.28
C LEU A 410 17.37 16.08 -7.03
N GLN A 411 16.22 16.50 -6.50
CA GLN A 411 15.43 17.58 -7.08
C GLN A 411 16.17 18.92 -7.06
N GLN A 412 16.88 19.25 -5.98
CA GLN A 412 17.69 20.47 -5.92
C GLN A 412 18.83 20.44 -6.95
N ILE A 413 19.47 19.29 -7.16
CA ILE A 413 20.46 19.14 -8.23
C ILE A 413 19.81 19.42 -9.59
N LEU A 414 18.64 18.84 -9.88
CA LEU A 414 17.96 19.08 -11.15
C LEU A 414 17.63 20.57 -11.36
N VAL A 415 17.12 21.26 -10.33
CA VAL A 415 16.83 22.71 -10.35
C VAL A 415 18.08 23.52 -10.64
N ASP A 416 19.17 23.25 -9.91
CA ASP A 416 20.44 23.98 -10.06
C ASP A 416 21.04 23.77 -11.46
N LYS A 417 20.98 22.54 -11.97
CA LYS A 417 21.53 22.19 -13.30
C LYS A 417 20.66 22.73 -14.43
N ALA A 418 19.34 22.74 -14.29
CA ALA A 418 18.42 23.35 -15.25
C ALA A 418 18.64 24.86 -15.36
N TRP A 419 18.84 25.54 -14.23
CA TRP A 419 19.17 26.97 -14.21
C TRP A 419 20.54 27.26 -14.87
N LYS A 420 21.56 26.47 -14.53
CA LYS A 420 22.93 26.61 -15.03
C LYS A 420 23.03 26.32 -16.54
N ILE A 421 22.42 25.24 -17.03
CA ILE A 421 22.50 24.87 -18.46
C ILE A 421 21.79 25.88 -19.36
N ALA A 422 20.77 26.57 -18.85
CA ALA A 422 20.10 27.68 -19.52
C ALA A 422 20.97 28.96 -19.59
N GLY A 423 22.22 28.91 -19.12
CA GLY A 423 23.21 30.00 -19.22
C GLY A 423 23.26 30.95 -18.03
N ASN A 424 22.53 30.65 -16.94
CA ASN A 424 22.56 31.49 -15.75
C ASN A 424 23.78 31.15 -14.86
N THR A 425 24.39 32.18 -14.27
CA THR A 425 25.59 32.05 -13.42
C THR A 425 25.31 32.26 -11.93
N SER A 426 24.11 32.74 -11.59
CA SER A 426 23.64 32.94 -10.21
C SER A 426 22.92 31.70 -9.69
N ALA A 427 22.63 31.65 -8.39
CA ALA A 427 21.73 30.65 -7.82
C ALA A 427 20.32 30.78 -8.42
N PRO A 428 19.56 29.68 -8.55
CA PRO A 428 18.17 29.74 -8.97
C PRO A 428 17.34 30.62 -8.03
N PRO A 429 16.31 31.32 -8.54
CA PRO A 429 15.40 32.06 -7.68
C PRO A 429 14.69 31.13 -6.69
N ALA A 430 14.42 31.63 -5.48
CA ALA A 430 13.61 30.91 -4.53
C ALA A 430 12.19 30.67 -5.08
N LEU A 431 11.56 29.58 -4.61
CA LEU A 431 10.17 29.30 -4.91
C LEU A 431 9.28 30.49 -4.54
N ASN A 432 8.28 30.78 -5.38
CA ASN A 432 7.19 31.66 -4.98
C ASN A 432 6.27 30.93 -4.00
N ALA A 433 5.50 31.70 -3.22
CA ALA A 433 4.41 31.13 -2.43
C ALA A 433 3.47 30.30 -3.32
N PRO A 434 2.98 29.14 -2.87
CA PRO A 434 2.14 28.28 -3.70
C PRO A 434 0.81 28.97 -4.06
N ALA A 435 0.13 28.46 -5.09
CA ALA A 435 -1.26 28.81 -5.34
C ALA A 435 -2.17 28.35 -4.18
N ALA A 436 -3.38 28.89 -4.12
CA ALA A 436 -4.37 28.39 -3.18
C ALA A 436 -4.80 26.96 -3.59
N PRO A 437 -4.78 25.97 -2.66
CA PRO A 437 -5.29 24.64 -2.97
C PRO A 437 -6.81 24.66 -3.14
N TYR A 438 -7.37 23.63 -3.75
CA TYR A 438 -8.82 23.46 -3.86
C TYR A 438 -9.31 22.35 -2.93
N LEU A 439 -10.01 22.77 -1.87
CA LEU A 439 -10.58 21.86 -0.87
C LEU A 439 -11.73 21.07 -1.47
N LEU A 440 -11.59 19.74 -1.45
CA LEU A 440 -12.61 18.82 -1.94
C LEU A 440 -13.81 18.77 -0.97
N PRO A 441 -14.98 18.29 -1.42
CA PRO A 441 -16.13 18.10 -0.54
C PRO A 441 -15.79 17.24 0.69
N ILE A 442 -16.19 17.71 1.86
CA ILE A 442 -15.95 17.02 3.15
C ILE A 442 -17.28 16.42 3.63
N SER A 443 -17.34 15.10 3.74
CA SER A 443 -18.48 14.38 4.31
C SER A 443 -18.43 14.32 5.83
N ASP A 444 -17.23 14.25 6.39
CA ASP A 444 -16.97 14.12 7.82
C ASP A 444 -15.54 14.52 8.17
N VAL A 445 -15.27 14.63 9.47
CA VAL A 445 -13.99 15.10 10.01
C VAL A 445 -12.87 14.07 9.91
N GLY A 446 -13.15 12.81 9.54
CA GLY A 446 -12.15 11.75 9.39
C GLY A 446 -11.44 11.76 8.05
N HIS A 447 -12.08 12.33 7.02
CA HIS A 447 -11.64 12.25 5.63
C HIS A 447 -11.67 13.64 4.98
N ILE A 448 -10.55 14.36 5.08
CA ILE A 448 -10.38 15.69 4.49
C ILE A 448 -9.22 15.64 3.50
N SER A 449 -9.51 15.96 2.24
CA SER A 449 -8.54 16.02 1.14
C SER A 449 -8.75 17.27 0.29
N TRP A 450 -7.73 17.66 -0.47
CA TRP A 450 -7.74 18.79 -1.39
C TRP A 450 -6.90 18.46 -2.62
N GLN A 451 -7.16 19.16 -3.71
CA GLN A 451 -6.20 19.25 -4.82
C GLN A 451 -5.00 20.07 -4.32
N GLY A 452 -3.82 19.43 -4.37
CA GLY A 452 -2.55 20.02 -3.98
C GLY A 452 -2.17 21.26 -4.80
N SER A 453 -1.10 21.93 -4.38
CA SER A 453 -0.60 23.12 -5.04
C SER A 453 0.85 22.90 -5.42
N THR A 454 1.18 23.08 -6.70
CA THR A 454 2.53 22.89 -7.22
C THR A 454 3.56 23.67 -6.39
N GLY A 455 4.58 22.98 -5.89
CA GLY A 455 5.64 23.58 -5.07
C GLY A 455 5.29 23.72 -3.58
N ALA A 456 4.15 23.22 -3.10
CA ALA A 456 3.83 23.18 -1.69
C ALA A 456 4.65 22.11 -0.96
N GLN A 457 5.09 22.43 0.26
CA GLN A 457 5.86 21.55 1.14
C GLN A 457 5.10 21.16 2.40
N SER A 458 4.02 21.88 2.74
CA SER A 458 3.13 21.58 3.85
C SER A 458 1.81 22.32 3.71
N TYR A 459 0.82 21.89 4.47
CA TYR A 459 -0.52 22.48 4.47
C TYR A 459 -0.99 22.73 5.89
N THR A 460 -1.46 23.94 6.17
CA THR A 460 -2.16 24.28 7.41
C THR A 460 -3.65 24.18 7.18
N LEU A 461 -4.30 23.24 7.88
CA LEU A 461 -5.75 23.17 7.92
C LEU A 461 -6.30 24.09 9.00
N GLN A 462 -7.29 24.87 8.63
CA GLN A 462 -8.01 25.75 9.54
C GLN A 462 -9.49 25.39 9.59
N ARG A 463 -10.08 25.56 10.76
CA ARG A 463 -11.51 25.38 11.00
C ARG A 463 -12.15 26.58 11.69
N SER A 464 -13.46 26.72 11.54
CA SER A 464 -14.27 27.70 12.28
C SER A 464 -15.71 27.22 12.44
N GLU A 465 -16.39 27.60 13.53
CA GLU A 465 -17.84 27.37 13.68
C GLU A 465 -18.67 28.31 12.78
N SER A 466 -18.04 29.34 12.18
CA SER A 466 -18.67 30.32 11.29
C SER A 466 -17.92 30.40 9.97
N LYS A 467 -18.65 30.51 8.85
CA LYS A 467 -18.06 30.69 7.52
C LYS A 467 -17.18 31.96 7.42
N ARG A 468 -17.36 32.92 8.33
CA ARG A 468 -16.60 34.19 8.36
C ARG A 468 -15.44 34.18 9.36
N GLY A 469 -15.22 33.09 10.08
CA GLY A 469 -14.25 33.03 11.18
C GLY A 469 -14.85 33.43 12.55
N PRO A 470 -14.01 33.53 13.60
CA PRO A 470 -12.54 33.42 13.56
C PRO A 470 -12.07 32.01 13.18
N TRP A 471 -10.93 31.94 12.49
CA TRP A 471 -10.33 30.68 12.04
C TRP A 471 -9.26 30.23 13.03
N THR A 472 -9.27 28.95 13.37
CA THR A 472 -8.26 28.31 14.23
C THR A 472 -7.57 27.20 13.47
N THR A 473 -6.27 27.01 13.69
CA THR A 473 -5.53 25.88 13.12
C THR A 473 -6.04 24.57 13.71
N ALA A 474 -6.47 23.65 12.84
CA ALA A 474 -6.82 22.28 13.19
C ALA A 474 -5.58 21.38 13.18
N GLY A 475 -4.63 21.63 12.27
CA GLY A 475 -3.36 20.92 12.21
C GLY A 475 -2.52 21.33 11.01
N VAL A 476 -1.29 20.81 10.96
CA VAL A 476 -0.37 20.92 9.81
C VAL A 476 -0.09 19.51 9.31
N THR A 477 -0.10 19.33 7.99
CA THR A 477 0.09 18.03 7.34
C THR A 477 0.80 18.19 6.00
N TYR A 478 1.03 17.07 5.33
CA TYR A 478 1.72 16.92 4.06
C TYR A 478 0.83 16.11 3.11
N ASP A 479 1.02 16.28 1.81
CA ASP A 479 0.26 15.57 0.78
C ASP A 479 1.10 14.57 -0.01
N ASN A 480 2.36 14.33 0.34
CA ASN A 480 3.16 13.24 -0.25
C ASN A 480 2.74 11.85 0.31
N LEU A 481 1.45 11.55 0.25
CA LEU A 481 0.80 10.29 0.64
C LEU A 481 0.27 9.57 -0.61
N PRO A 482 0.09 8.23 -0.56
CA PRO A 482 -0.53 7.47 -1.65
C PRO A 482 -1.93 7.98 -2.01
N THR A 483 -2.31 7.83 -3.29
CA THR A 483 -3.52 8.41 -3.91
C THR A 483 -4.86 8.10 -3.23
N TYR A 484 -4.95 7.04 -2.42
CA TYR A 484 -6.19 6.65 -1.72
C TYR A 484 -6.21 7.08 -0.25
N SER A 485 -5.22 7.89 0.17
CA SER A 485 -5.12 8.41 1.52
C SER A 485 -5.86 9.72 1.71
N SER A 486 -6.66 9.81 2.78
CA SER A 486 -7.13 11.12 3.22
C SER A 486 -5.94 11.92 3.75
N LEU A 487 -5.82 13.17 3.30
CA LEU A 487 -4.64 13.99 3.62
C LEU A 487 -4.68 14.56 5.04
N PHE A 488 -5.87 14.63 5.64
CA PHE A 488 -6.06 15.06 7.01
C PHE A 488 -7.28 14.43 7.68
N HIS A 489 -7.16 14.22 8.99
CA HIS A 489 -8.23 13.83 9.89
C HIS A 489 -8.24 14.80 11.09
N ASP A 490 -9.37 15.46 11.34
CA ASP A 490 -9.50 16.42 12.42
C ASP A 490 -9.89 15.72 13.74
N ALA A 491 -8.91 15.08 14.37
CA ALA A 491 -9.08 14.42 15.67
C ALA A 491 -9.49 15.40 16.79
N GLY A 492 -9.21 16.69 16.63
CA GLY A 492 -9.56 17.73 17.60
C GLY A 492 -11.00 18.25 17.46
N ALA A 493 -11.77 17.78 16.47
CA ALA A 493 -13.13 18.25 16.23
C ALA A 493 -14.07 17.82 17.36
N LEU A 494 -14.78 18.79 17.95
CA LEU A 494 -15.61 18.50 19.12
C LEU A 494 -16.98 17.92 18.73
N PRO A 495 -17.41 16.81 19.36
CA PRO A 495 -18.73 16.24 19.19
C PRO A 495 -19.88 17.26 19.35
N GLY A 496 -20.90 17.14 18.51
CA GLY A 496 -22.09 17.99 18.51
C GLY A 496 -21.87 19.40 17.95
N ARG A 497 -20.63 19.78 17.62
CA ARG A 497 -20.31 21.05 16.95
C ARG A 497 -20.43 20.91 15.43
N SER A 498 -20.34 22.04 14.74
CA SER A 498 -20.20 22.06 13.30
C SER A 498 -19.11 23.02 12.88
N TYR A 499 -18.35 22.62 11.87
CA TYR A 499 -17.20 23.38 11.40
C TYR A 499 -17.28 23.64 9.90
N TYR A 500 -16.67 24.74 9.49
CA TYR A 500 -16.23 25.04 8.14
C TYR A 500 -14.72 24.88 8.11
N TYR A 501 -14.19 24.34 7.02
CA TYR A 501 -12.76 24.12 6.81
C TYR A 501 -12.23 24.95 5.65
N ARG A 502 -10.94 25.28 5.71
CA ARG A 502 -10.13 25.80 4.61
C ARG A 502 -8.68 25.38 4.80
N VAL A 503 -7.92 25.34 3.71
CA VAL A 503 -6.53 24.88 3.68
C VAL A 503 -5.64 25.99 3.15
N ILE A 504 -4.44 26.12 3.72
CA ILE A 504 -3.41 27.05 3.28
C ILE A 504 -2.16 26.22 2.95
N ALA A 505 -1.66 26.33 1.72
CA ALA A 505 -0.44 25.68 1.27
C ALA A 505 0.78 26.55 1.63
N GLN A 506 1.91 25.92 1.94
CA GLN A 506 3.12 26.62 2.40
C GLN A 506 4.37 26.00 1.81
N ASN A 507 5.36 26.84 1.49
CA ASN A 507 6.72 26.45 1.15
C ASN A 507 7.71 27.52 1.64
N SER A 508 8.99 27.38 1.28
CA SER A 508 10.04 28.36 1.61
C SER A 508 9.76 29.78 1.08
N GLY A 509 8.95 29.91 0.03
CA GLY A 509 8.51 31.18 -0.57
C GLY A 509 7.37 31.88 0.15
N GLY A 510 6.70 31.21 1.09
CA GLY A 510 5.61 31.79 1.89
C GLY A 510 4.35 30.92 1.93
N SER A 511 3.23 31.56 2.27
CA SER A 511 1.91 30.91 2.37
C SER A 511 1.00 31.36 1.25
N SER A 512 0.19 30.44 0.74
CA SER A 512 -0.85 30.75 -0.24
C SER A 512 -2.02 31.51 0.38
N ALA A 513 -2.90 32.05 -0.47
CA ALA A 513 -4.23 32.43 -0.02
C ALA A 513 -5.01 31.16 0.42
N PRO A 514 -5.97 31.27 1.36
CA PRO A 514 -6.77 30.12 1.74
C PRO A 514 -7.58 29.56 0.57
N SER A 515 -7.79 28.24 0.58
CA SER A 515 -8.69 27.53 -0.32
C SER A 515 -10.12 28.08 -0.29
N ASN A 516 -10.98 27.57 -1.17
CA ASN A 516 -12.42 27.61 -0.98
C ASN A 516 -12.79 27.08 0.42
N ILE A 517 -13.86 27.64 0.98
CA ILE A 517 -14.40 27.21 2.28
C ILE A 517 -15.34 26.03 2.04
N SER A 518 -15.20 24.98 2.84
CA SER A 518 -16.07 23.80 2.78
C SER A 518 -17.55 24.13 3.03
N ALA A 519 -18.43 23.18 2.71
CA ALA A 519 -19.76 23.18 3.32
C ALA A 519 -19.67 22.99 4.85
N ARG A 520 -20.77 23.26 5.57
CA ARG A 520 -20.85 23.04 7.01
C ARG A 520 -20.79 21.54 7.31
N VAL A 521 -19.80 21.11 8.08
CA VAL A 521 -19.59 19.72 8.50
C VAL A 521 -20.09 19.54 9.93
N LEU A 522 -21.05 18.65 10.15
CA LEU A 522 -21.56 18.31 11.49
C LEU A 522 -20.72 17.19 12.11
N VAL A 523 -20.26 17.37 13.34
CA VAL A 523 -19.47 16.35 14.08
C VAL A 523 -20.41 15.48 14.90
N ASN A 524 -21.09 14.54 14.24
CA ASN A 524 -21.94 13.53 14.91
C ASN A 524 -21.21 12.20 15.16
N ARG A 525 -20.02 12.04 14.58
CA ARG A 525 -19.11 10.90 14.68
C ARG A 525 -17.67 11.40 14.78
N GLN A 526 -16.81 10.60 15.40
CA GLN A 526 -15.36 10.83 15.45
C GLN A 526 -14.62 9.65 14.83
N TRP A 527 -13.36 9.88 14.51
CA TRP A 527 -12.53 8.93 13.76
C TRP A 527 -11.17 8.74 14.42
N ILE A 528 -10.68 7.50 14.39
CA ILE A 528 -9.24 7.20 14.47
C ILE A 528 -8.86 6.67 13.09
N VAL A 529 -8.07 7.43 12.34
CA VAL A 529 -7.49 7.00 11.07
C VAL A 529 -6.01 6.79 11.29
N ASP A 530 -5.50 5.60 11.03
CA ASP A 530 -4.10 5.25 11.23
C ASP A 530 -3.50 4.66 9.95
N ASP A 531 -2.48 5.35 9.43
CA ASP A 531 -1.69 4.98 8.26
C ASP A 531 -0.42 4.21 8.68
N LEU A 532 -0.34 3.79 9.95
CA LEU A 532 0.62 2.82 10.47
C LEU A 532 2.08 3.24 10.30
N PHE A 533 2.34 4.55 10.42
CA PHE A 533 3.69 5.10 10.49
C PHE A 533 4.36 4.80 11.83
N ASP A 534 3.61 4.81 12.93
CA ASP A 534 4.10 4.52 14.27
C ASP A 534 2.96 4.05 15.18
N PHE A 535 3.28 3.77 16.45
CA PHE A 535 2.33 3.33 17.46
C PHE A 535 1.71 4.49 18.25
N SER A 536 1.81 5.75 17.81
CA SER A 536 1.32 6.91 18.58
C SER A 536 -0.18 6.92 18.82
N LYS A 537 -0.96 6.22 17.98
CA LYS A 537 -2.42 6.10 18.10
C LYS A 537 -2.86 4.79 18.76
N THR A 538 -1.95 3.88 19.07
CA THR A 538 -2.31 2.60 19.70
C THR A 538 -2.42 2.75 21.21
N TYR A 539 -3.36 1.98 21.77
CA TYR A 539 -3.56 1.84 23.21
C TYR A 539 -2.68 0.73 23.80
N ASP A 540 -2.57 -0.41 23.12
CA ASP A 540 -1.76 -1.57 23.54
C ASP A 540 -1.33 -2.34 22.29
N ARG A 541 -0.32 -3.20 22.39
CA ARG A 541 0.13 -4.06 21.30
C ARG A 541 0.95 -5.24 21.82
N GLU A 542 1.04 -6.27 20.99
CA GLU A 542 2.02 -7.33 21.23
C GLU A 542 3.45 -6.84 20.92
N PRO A 543 4.47 -7.32 21.65
CA PRO A 543 5.86 -6.91 21.41
C PRO A 543 6.35 -7.21 19.99
N ASN A 544 5.87 -8.30 19.37
CA ASN A 544 6.21 -8.70 18.00
C ASN A 544 5.52 -7.87 16.90
N ALA A 545 4.64 -6.92 17.24
CA ALA A 545 4.05 -5.98 16.29
C ALA A 545 5.12 -4.99 15.81
N VAL A 546 5.36 -4.90 14.50
CA VAL A 546 6.39 -4.03 13.92
C VAL A 546 5.77 -3.11 12.87
N MET A 547 6.04 -1.80 13.00
CA MET A 547 5.79 -0.85 11.91
C MET A 547 7.02 -0.84 11.00
N VAL A 548 6.82 -1.24 9.75
CA VAL A 548 7.85 -1.18 8.70
C VAL A 548 7.53 0.04 7.83
N LYS A 549 8.53 0.91 7.66
CA LYS A 549 8.44 2.07 6.79
C LYS A 549 9.31 1.86 5.57
N SER A 550 8.82 2.22 4.39
CA SER A 550 9.60 2.18 3.17
C SER A 550 9.11 3.26 2.22
N TYR A 551 10.04 3.89 1.48
CA TYR A 551 9.66 4.82 0.41
C TYR A 551 9.25 4.07 -0.88
N GLY A 552 9.92 2.94 -1.17
CA GLY A 552 9.55 2.01 -2.24
C GLY A 552 8.77 0.83 -1.66
N ASN A 553 7.50 0.70 -2.00
CA ASN A 553 6.66 -0.38 -1.51
C ASN A 553 5.67 -0.83 -2.60
N SER A 554 6.23 -1.21 -3.74
CA SER A 554 5.50 -1.55 -4.96
C SER A 554 4.46 -2.65 -4.73
N SER A 555 4.78 -3.61 -3.85
CA SER A 555 3.91 -4.73 -3.46
C SER A 555 2.78 -4.36 -2.48
N GLN A 556 2.78 -3.15 -1.92
CA GLN A 556 1.70 -2.62 -1.06
C GLN A 556 1.24 -1.23 -1.56
N GLN A 557 1.06 -1.08 -2.87
CA GLN A 557 0.56 0.17 -3.51
C GLN A 557 1.28 1.46 -3.08
N GLU A 558 2.59 1.38 -2.82
CA GLU A 558 3.44 2.51 -2.37
C GLU A 558 3.11 3.01 -0.94
N ASP A 559 2.50 2.18 -0.11
CA ASP A 559 2.25 2.51 1.30
C ASP A 559 3.55 2.72 2.05
N LEU A 560 3.68 3.93 2.63
CA LEU A 560 4.89 4.38 3.31
C LEU A 560 5.10 3.73 4.69
N GLY A 561 4.04 3.21 5.29
CA GLY A 561 4.02 2.56 6.60
C GLY A 561 3.07 1.37 6.58
N VAL A 562 3.52 0.24 7.10
CA VAL A 562 2.71 -0.97 7.25
C VAL A 562 2.99 -1.64 8.58
N LEU A 563 1.96 -2.21 9.19
CA LEU A 563 2.08 -3.10 10.33
C LEU A 563 2.31 -4.53 9.83
N LYS A 564 3.36 -5.16 10.34
CA LYS A 564 3.68 -6.57 10.13
C LYS A 564 3.91 -7.24 11.48
N SER A 565 3.81 -8.57 11.49
CA SER A 565 4.36 -9.34 12.59
C SER A 565 5.84 -9.66 12.37
N ARG A 566 6.59 -9.72 13.47
CA ARG A 566 7.94 -10.26 13.48
C ARG A 566 7.91 -11.79 13.39
N ASN A 567 8.77 -12.34 12.53
CA ASN A 567 9.03 -13.77 12.36
C ASN A 567 7.81 -14.61 11.93
N GLY A 568 6.83 -14.01 11.24
CA GLY A 568 5.69 -14.75 10.70
C GLY A 568 4.76 -15.35 11.76
N THR A 569 4.77 -14.82 12.98
CA THR A 569 3.84 -15.22 14.06
C THR A 569 2.60 -14.32 14.04
N SER A 570 1.45 -14.72 14.59
CA SER A 570 0.34 -13.75 14.73
C SER A 570 0.74 -12.59 15.66
N THR A 571 0.19 -11.40 15.41
CA THR A 571 0.40 -10.22 16.26
C THR A 571 -0.92 -9.47 16.47
N SER A 572 -0.97 -8.59 17.48
CA SER A 572 -2.14 -7.75 17.71
C SER A 572 -1.80 -6.32 18.11
N VAL A 573 -2.68 -5.39 17.69
CA VAL A 573 -2.68 -3.98 18.09
C VAL A 573 -4.06 -3.58 18.59
N GLN A 574 -4.10 -2.71 19.59
CA GLN A 574 -5.32 -2.28 20.25
C GLN A 574 -5.45 -0.76 20.21
N TYR A 575 -6.68 -0.28 20.16
CA TYR A 575 -7.04 1.13 20.14
C TYR A 575 -8.12 1.38 21.18
N ALA A 576 -8.08 2.55 21.81
CA ALA A 576 -9.09 2.98 22.77
C ALA A 576 -9.77 4.27 22.30
N MET A 577 -11.08 4.34 22.49
CA MET A 577 -11.94 5.41 21.97
C MET A 577 -12.66 6.14 23.10
N GLY A 578 -12.89 7.45 22.91
CA GLY A 578 -13.69 8.31 23.82
C GLY A 578 -15.21 8.13 23.70
N GLY A 579 -15.65 6.95 23.24
CA GLY A 579 -17.02 6.70 22.82
C GLY A 579 -17.20 5.25 22.36
N THR A 580 -18.29 4.96 21.68
CA THR A 580 -18.63 3.60 21.25
C THR A 580 -18.40 3.41 19.76
N LEU A 581 -17.65 2.35 19.40
CA LEU A 581 -17.38 1.94 18.03
C LEU A 581 -18.68 1.76 17.24
N THR A 582 -18.74 2.37 16.05
CA THR A 582 -19.85 2.25 15.11
C THR A 582 -19.41 1.60 13.79
N SER A 583 -18.14 1.76 13.41
CA SER A 583 -17.57 1.07 12.28
C SER A 583 -16.06 0.90 12.42
N ALA A 584 -15.51 -0.16 11.83
CA ALA A 584 -14.08 -0.35 11.65
C ALA A 584 -13.80 -0.80 10.22
N ALA A 585 -12.73 -0.30 9.61
CA ALA A 585 -12.19 -0.77 8.34
C ALA A 585 -10.69 -1.03 8.47
N VAL A 586 -10.23 -2.19 8.02
CA VAL A 586 -8.82 -2.61 8.01
C VAL A 586 -8.44 -3.00 6.60
N TYR A 587 -7.34 -2.42 6.12
CA TYR A 587 -6.80 -2.61 4.78
C TYR A 587 -5.56 -3.48 4.88
N ALA A 588 -5.57 -4.64 4.22
CA ALA A 588 -4.51 -5.64 4.34
C ALA A 588 -4.06 -6.21 2.98
N TYR A 589 -2.77 -6.52 2.89
CA TYR A 589 -2.14 -7.24 1.80
C TYR A 589 -1.72 -8.66 2.24
N ASN A 590 -1.53 -9.56 1.27
CA ASN A 590 -1.07 -10.93 1.44
C ASN A 590 -1.90 -11.74 2.45
N SER A 591 -3.19 -11.41 2.57
CA SER A 591 -4.07 -11.96 3.60
C SER A 591 -5.34 -12.59 3.01
N PRO A 592 -5.25 -13.66 2.21
CA PRO A 592 -6.44 -14.40 1.86
C PRO A 592 -7.02 -15.21 3.04
N ALA A 593 -6.43 -15.18 4.25
CA ALA A 593 -7.06 -15.57 5.52
C ALA A 593 -6.32 -14.95 6.74
N GLU A 594 -7.08 -14.67 7.81
CA GLU A 594 -6.64 -14.37 9.20
C GLU A 594 -6.27 -12.91 9.59
N VAL A 595 -7.13 -11.95 9.25
CA VAL A 595 -7.32 -10.75 10.08
C VAL A 595 -8.63 -10.87 10.86
N THR A 596 -8.56 -10.77 12.19
CA THR A 596 -9.72 -10.86 13.07
C THR A 596 -9.90 -9.56 13.87
N LEU A 597 -11.12 -9.03 13.84
CA LEU A 597 -11.46 -7.77 14.50
C LEU A 597 -12.23 -8.06 15.79
N TYR A 598 -11.84 -7.40 16.88
CA TYR A 598 -12.47 -7.58 18.18
C TYR A 598 -12.89 -6.24 18.80
N GLY A 599 -13.96 -6.27 19.58
CA GLY A 599 -14.42 -5.16 20.40
C GLY A 599 -14.37 -5.50 21.89
N SER A 600 -14.08 -4.50 22.72
CA SER A 600 -14.14 -4.64 24.18
C SER A 600 -14.74 -3.40 24.86
N THR A 601 -15.42 -3.61 25.99
CA THR A 601 -15.96 -2.56 26.85
C THR A 601 -14.95 -2.06 27.89
N ASP A 602 -13.97 -2.90 28.25
CA ASP A 602 -13.06 -2.71 29.39
C ASP A 602 -11.57 -2.79 29.04
N GLY A 603 -11.24 -3.23 27.82
CA GLY A 603 -9.85 -3.41 27.38
C GLY A 603 -9.18 -4.66 27.97
N VAL A 604 -9.99 -5.62 28.44
CA VAL A 604 -9.54 -6.92 28.99
C VAL A 604 -10.27 -8.06 28.29
N ALA A 605 -11.61 -8.04 28.29
CA ALA A 605 -12.42 -9.06 27.62
C ALA A 605 -12.76 -8.61 26.20
N TYR A 606 -12.23 -9.32 25.21
CA TYR A 606 -12.45 -9.04 23.79
C TYR A 606 -13.43 -10.04 23.17
N TYR A 607 -14.35 -9.51 22.37
CA TYR A 607 -15.34 -10.28 21.63
C TYR A 607 -15.16 -10.04 20.15
N GLU A 608 -15.16 -11.11 19.36
CA GLU A 608 -15.03 -11.02 17.90
C GLU A 608 -16.20 -10.21 17.30
N LEU A 609 -15.88 -9.35 16.34
CA LEU A 609 -16.84 -8.53 15.63
C LEU A 609 -17.29 -9.23 14.34
N PRO A 610 -18.60 -9.16 14.00
CA PRO A 610 -19.10 -9.70 12.74
C PRO A 610 -18.50 -8.91 11.56
N THR A 611 -17.50 -9.49 10.91
CA THR A 611 -16.66 -8.80 9.93
C THR A 611 -17.03 -9.22 8.50
N THR A 612 -17.26 -8.24 7.63
CA THR A 612 -17.41 -8.44 6.18
C THR A 612 -16.05 -8.32 5.51
N ARG A 613 -15.70 -9.31 4.70
CA ARG A 613 -14.44 -9.37 3.96
C ARG A 613 -14.67 -9.12 2.48
N THR A 614 -13.92 -8.19 1.90
CA THR A 614 -13.93 -7.90 0.46
C THR A 614 -12.53 -8.09 -0.09
N THR A 615 -12.34 -9.05 -0.99
CA THR A 615 -11.07 -9.32 -1.69
C THR A 615 -11.15 -8.74 -3.11
N TYR A 616 -10.08 -8.09 -3.56
CA TYR A 616 -10.02 -7.42 -4.88
C TYR A 616 -9.31 -8.31 -5.93
N ALA A 617 -9.31 -7.87 -7.20
CA ALA A 617 -8.96 -8.72 -8.35
C ALA A 617 -7.57 -9.38 -8.31
N ASP A 618 -6.59 -8.81 -7.60
CA ASP A 618 -5.23 -9.37 -7.48
C ASP A 618 -5.07 -10.40 -6.35
N ALA A 619 -6.14 -10.75 -5.63
CA ALA A 619 -6.19 -11.69 -4.48
C ALA A 619 -5.23 -11.38 -3.31
N THR A 620 -4.33 -10.41 -3.47
CA THR A 620 -3.39 -9.95 -2.46
C THR A 620 -4.04 -8.90 -1.57
N ARG A 621 -4.97 -8.09 -2.08
CA ARG A 621 -5.67 -7.03 -1.32
C ARG A 621 -6.98 -7.51 -0.72
N THR A 622 -7.15 -7.25 0.57
CA THR A 622 -8.39 -7.52 1.30
C THR A 622 -8.75 -6.37 2.23
N LYS A 623 -10.01 -5.94 2.19
CA LYS A 623 -10.62 -4.99 3.13
C LYS A 623 -11.54 -5.73 4.10
N TYR A 624 -11.28 -5.58 5.39
CA TYR A 624 -12.09 -6.12 6.48
C TYR A 624 -12.93 -5.00 7.09
N THR A 625 -14.24 -5.20 7.20
CA THR A 625 -15.15 -4.14 7.67
C THR A 625 -16.12 -4.64 8.73
N TYR A 626 -16.33 -3.82 9.75
CA TYR A 626 -17.41 -3.93 10.72
C TYR A 626 -18.28 -2.68 10.62
N SER A 627 -19.60 -2.85 10.66
CA SER A 627 -20.55 -1.74 10.81
C SER A 627 -21.70 -2.17 11.71
N GLY A 628 -22.07 -1.31 12.66
CA GLY A 628 -23.17 -1.60 13.57
C GLY A 628 -23.06 -0.82 14.88
N SER A 629 -24.20 -0.67 15.57
CA SER A 629 -24.18 -0.13 16.92
C SER A 629 -23.52 -1.12 17.86
N SER A 630 -22.49 -0.69 18.57
CA SER A 630 -21.80 -1.50 19.58
C SER A 630 -21.80 -0.82 20.93
N ARG A 631 -21.47 -1.58 21.98
CA ARG A 631 -21.12 -1.06 23.30
C ARG A 631 -19.60 -0.89 23.48
N PHE A 632 -18.82 -1.26 22.46
CA PHE A 632 -17.38 -1.41 22.56
C PHE A 632 -16.69 -0.06 22.44
N ARG A 633 -15.70 0.16 23.29
CA ARG A 633 -14.91 1.40 23.40
C ARG A 633 -13.42 1.12 23.27
N PHE A 634 -13.06 -0.15 23.13
CA PHE A 634 -11.76 -0.63 22.69
C PHE A 634 -11.94 -1.48 21.44
N PHE A 635 -10.98 -1.38 20.55
CA PHE A 635 -10.88 -2.18 19.34
C PHE A 635 -9.55 -2.93 19.37
N LYS A 636 -9.53 -4.21 19.00
CA LYS A 636 -8.31 -4.98 18.79
C LYS A 636 -8.34 -5.55 17.39
N LEU A 637 -7.23 -5.39 16.69
CA LEU A 637 -6.91 -6.05 15.44
C LEU A 637 -5.91 -7.16 15.75
N GLU A 638 -6.23 -8.39 15.34
CA GLU A 638 -5.30 -9.51 15.32
C GLU A 638 -5.00 -9.86 13.86
N ALA A 639 -3.71 -9.95 13.53
CA ALA A 639 -3.22 -10.23 12.19
C ALA A 639 -2.33 -11.48 12.25
N SER A 640 -2.56 -12.43 11.36
CA SER A 640 -1.67 -13.59 11.20
C SER A 640 -0.26 -13.18 10.77
N GLY A 641 0.66 -14.14 10.82
CA GLY A 641 2.06 -13.93 10.49
C GLY A 641 2.36 -13.39 9.09
N SER A 642 1.54 -13.76 8.12
CA SER A 642 1.70 -13.35 6.71
C SER A 642 0.95 -12.06 6.37
N ALA A 643 0.03 -11.60 7.23
CA ALA A 643 -0.77 -10.42 6.97
C ALA A 643 0.05 -9.13 7.08
N VAL A 644 -0.09 -8.26 6.09
CA VAL A 644 0.51 -6.93 6.07
C VAL A 644 -0.62 -5.90 6.12
N ILE A 645 -0.73 -5.15 7.20
CA ILE A 645 -1.79 -4.15 7.36
C ILE A 645 -1.24 -2.79 6.93
N SER A 646 -1.95 -2.09 6.06
CA SER A 646 -1.54 -0.74 5.61
C SER A 646 -2.34 0.39 6.21
N ARG A 647 -3.59 0.13 6.59
CA ARG A 647 -4.43 1.18 7.17
C ARG A 647 -5.50 0.63 8.09
N LEU A 648 -5.80 1.42 9.11
CA LEU A 648 -6.95 1.28 9.99
C LEU A 648 -7.82 2.54 9.98
N GLN A 649 -9.15 2.36 9.96
CA GLN A 649 -10.12 3.43 10.20
C GLN A 649 -11.16 2.96 11.21
N LEU A 650 -11.32 3.70 12.31
CA LEU A 650 -12.32 3.44 13.34
C LEU A 650 -13.27 4.63 13.43
N GLU A 651 -14.54 4.41 13.11
CA GLU A 651 -15.62 5.36 13.37
C GLU A 651 -16.22 5.06 14.75
N TYR A 652 -16.43 6.09 15.56
CA TYR A 652 -17.12 5.94 16.84
C TYR A 652 -18.08 7.08 17.13
N LYS A 653 -19.18 6.72 17.79
CA LYS A 653 -20.14 7.66 18.35
C LYS A 653 -19.56 8.27 19.64
N PRO A 654 -19.43 9.60 19.72
CA PRO A 654 -18.93 10.27 20.90
C PRO A 654 -19.95 10.25 22.06
N GLY A 655 -19.47 10.43 23.29
CA GLY A 655 -20.31 10.50 24.49
C GLY A 655 -19.95 9.50 25.59
N GLY A 656 -18.82 8.80 25.47
CA GLY A 656 -18.25 7.96 26.52
C GLY A 656 -17.25 8.73 27.39
N PRO A 657 -16.66 8.08 28.42
CA PRO A 657 -15.49 8.62 29.10
C PRO A 657 -14.33 8.83 28.10
N PRO A 658 -13.39 9.74 28.38
CA PRO A 658 -12.20 9.93 27.55
C PRO A 658 -11.45 8.60 27.33
N ALA A 659 -10.79 8.48 26.17
CA ALA A 659 -9.93 7.33 25.91
C ALA A 659 -8.84 7.24 27.00
N PRO A 660 -8.59 6.06 27.59
CA PRO A 660 -7.51 5.86 28.54
C PRO A 660 -6.14 6.10 27.89
N ALA A 661 -5.14 6.40 28.73
CA ALA A 661 -3.76 6.54 28.28
C ALA A 661 -3.22 5.21 27.72
N PRO A 662 -2.30 5.24 26.73
CA PRO A 662 -1.66 4.04 26.21
C PRO A 662 -0.93 3.25 27.30
N ARG A 663 -0.95 1.92 27.19
CA ARG A 663 -0.19 1.01 28.04
C ARG A 663 1.27 0.98 27.61
N THR A 664 2.16 0.84 28.59
CA THR A 664 3.59 0.67 28.32
C THR A 664 3.84 -0.76 27.84
N VAL A 665 4.34 -0.91 26.61
CA VAL A 665 4.72 -2.19 26.03
C VAL A 665 6.25 -2.30 25.99
N PRO A 666 6.85 -3.31 26.65
CA PRO A 666 8.29 -3.56 26.57
C PRO A 666 8.77 -3.80 25.14
N ALA A 667 10.00 -3.40 24.83
CA ALA A 667 10.60 -3.70 23.53
C ALA A 667 10.79 -5.22 23.34
N TYR A 668 10.49 -5.70 22.14
CA TYR A 668 10.82 -7.06 21.73
C TYR A 668 12.34 -7.28 21.78
N ARG A 669 12.80 -8.36 22.42
CA ARG A 669 14.21 -8.77 22.40
C ARG A 669 14.41 -9.82 21.33
N GLU A 670 15.25 -9.51 20.33
CA GLU A 670 15.67 -10.48 19.30
C GLU A 670 16.30 -11.71 19.98
N PRO A 671 15.86 -12.93 19.63
CA PRO A 671 16.62 -14.14 19.93
C PRO A 671 17.98 -14.09 19.23
N ASN A 672 18.99 -14.77 19.80
CA ASN A 672 20.34 -14.79 19.25
C ASN A 672 20.36 -15.30 17.78
N PRO A 673 20.98 -14.58 16.82
CA PRO A 673 21.02 -14.94 15.39
C PRO A 673 21.54 -16.34 15.07
N ALA A 674 22.33 -16.95 15.97
CA ALA A 674 22.78 -18.34 15.82
C ALA A 674 21.63 -19.38 15.88
N ILE A 675 20.47 -19.00 16.43
CA ILE A 675 19.29 -19.84 16.62
C ILE A 675 18.36 -19.79 15.39
N GLU A 676 18.33 -18.68 14.64
CA GLU A 676 17.45 -18.52 13.47
C GLU A 676 17.90 -19.33 12.24
N ALA A 677 19.20 -19.60 12.08
CA ALA A 677 19.71 -20.35 10.94
C ALA A 677 19.27 -21.84 10.92
N GLU A 678 18.80 -22.38 12.05
CA GLU A 678 18.28 -23.76 12.13
C GLU A 678 16.75 -23.87 11.97
N LEU A 679 15.99 -22.77 12.03
CA LEU A 679 14.51 -22.77 11.99
C LEU A 679 13.92 -22.70 10.56
N LEU A 680 14.66 -22.24 9.55
CA LEU A 680 14.17 -21.94 8.19
C LEU A 680 14.13 -23.13 7.22
N ARG A 681 13.88 -24.36 7.70
CA ARG A 681 13.64 -25.52 6.82
C ARG A 681 12.32 -26.21 7.16
N TYR A 682 11.17 -25.63 6.81
CA TYR A 682 10.03 -26.41 6.28
C TYR A 682 8.90 -25.52 5.72
N ASP A 683 8.23 -26.05 4.70
CA ASP A 683 7.29 -25.41 3.75
C ASP A 683 5.81 -25.55 4.20
N GLU A 684 5.00 -24.49 4.03
CA GLU A 684 3.64 -24.26 4.59
C GLU A 684 2.49 -24.49 3.56
N ALA A 685 2.36 -25.69 2.99
CA ALA A 685 1.42 -25.90 1.87
C ALA A 685 0.09 -26.64 2.16
N ASP A 686 -0.35 -26.90 3.41
CA ASP A 686 -1.64 -27.61 3.64
C ASP A 686 -2.42 -27.22 4.92
N PRO A 687 -3.63 -26.62 4.83
CA PRO A 687 -4.34 -25.96 5.93
C PRO A 687 -5.45 -26.79 6.63
N ALA A 688 -5.28 -28.09 6.88
CA ALA A 688 -6.32 -28.89 7.55
C ALA A 688 -5.79 -29.80 8.66
N THR A 689 -5.79 -29.35 9.92
CA THR A 689 -5.97 -30.21 11.12
C THR A 689 -6.22 -29.40 12.40
N SER A 690 -7.45 -28.92 12.59
CA SER A 690 -7.97 -28.62 13.94
C SER A 690 -9.20 -29.48 14.20
N ASP A 691 -8.99 -30.73 14.60
CA ASP A 691 -10.05 -31.54 15.20
C ASP A 691 -9.71 -31.80 16.67
N VAL A 692 -10.46 -31.17 17.55
CA VAL A 692 -10.70 -31.66 18.91
C VAL A 692 -11.54 -32.93 18.77
N VAL A 693 -10.89 -34.10 18.73
CA VAL A 693 -11.58 -35.39 18.92
C VAL A 693 -11.41 -35.82 20.37
N THR A 694 -12.40 -35.56 21.20
CA THR A 694 -12.60 -36.33 22.43
C THR A 694 -13.71 -37.35 22.20
N SER A 695 -13.34 -38.61 21.95
CA SER A 695 -14.27 -39.73 22.15
C SER A 695 -14.22 -40.27 23.59
N ARG A 696 -13.55 -39.57 24.52
CA ARG A 696 -13.58 -39.81 25.98
C ARG A 696 -13.38 -38.48 26.75
N PRO A 697 -14.10 -38.24 27.85
CA PRO A 697 -13.81 -37.11 28.75
C PRO A 697 -12.42 -37.29 29.39
N GLY A 698 -11.66 -36.20 29.56
CA GLY A 698 -10.46 -36.20 30.42
C GLY A 698 -9.10 -36.45 29.75
N VAL A 699 -8.92 -36.15 28.46
CA VAL A 699 -7.58 -36.05 27.85
C VAL A 699 -7.50 -34.82 26.95
N VAL A 700 -6.79 -33.78 27.39
CA VAL A 700 -6.36 -32.67 26.51
C VAL A 700 -5.09 -33.12 25.81
N LYS A 701 -5.12 -33.24 24.47
CA LYS A 701 -3.90 -33.44 23.67
C LYS A 701 -3.36 -32.10 23.23
N VAL A 702 -2.11 -31.80 23.58
CA VAL A 702 -1.37 -30.66 23.04
C VAL A 702 -0.69 -31.11 21.75
N ASN A 703 -1.20 -30.69 20.58
CA ASN A 703 -0.55 -30.95 19.28
C ASN A 703 0.40 -29.78 18.93
N GLN A 704 1.65 -30.09 18.57
CA GLN A 704 2.41 -29.33 17.59
C GLN A 704 2.69 -30.26 16.39
N THR A 705 2.46 -29.77 15.19
CA THR A 705 2.64 -30.45 13.91
C THR A 705 4.13 -30.54 13.53
N GLY A 706 4.64 -31.75 13.28
CA GLY A 706 5.89 -32.00 12.54
C GLY A 706 6.76 -33.16 13.05
N GLY A 707 6.82 -34.29 12.31
CA GLY A 707 7.91 -35.29 12.44
C GLY A 707 7.57 -36.78 12.20
N SER A 708 7.83 -37.25 10.96
CA SER A 708 7.97 -38.62 10.39
C SER A 708 7.24 -39.86 10.96
N SER A 709 6.55 -40.57 10.07
CA SER A 709 5.97 -41.90 10.26
C SER A 709 6.99 -43.05 10.23
N SER A 710 6.89 -43.99 11.17
CA SER A 710 7.20 -45.40 10.90
C SER A 710 6.06 -46.29 11.41
N THR A 711 5.71 -47.28 10.61
CA THR A 711 4.44 -48.04 10.60
C THR A 711 4.27 -49.07 11.74
N ALA A 712 4.92 -48.88 12.90
CA ALA A 712 4.92 -49.87 13.99
C ALA A 712 4.61 -49.34 15.41
N SER A 713 4.24 -48.06 15.60
CA SER A 713 3.71 -47.60 16.89
C SER A 713 2.83 -46.37 16.72
N ASN A 714 1.67 -46.33 17.38
CA ASN A 714 0.81 -45.14 17.46
C ASN A 714 1.64 -43.90 17.86
N LYS A 715 1.79 -42.97 16.92
CA LYS A 715 2.30 -41.58 17.02
C LYS A 715 3.48 -41.35 17.99
N ARG A 716 4.70 -41.34 17.47
CA ARG A 716 5.87 -40.77 18.16
C ARG A 716 5.88 -39.25 17.94
N TYR A 717 5.80 -38.45 19.00
CA TYR A 717 6.06 -37.01 18.97
C TYR A 717 7.51 -36.75 19.42
N SER A 718 8.29 -35.99 18.64
CA SER A 718 9.68 -35.64 18.98
C SER A 718 9.74 -34.15 19.30
N ILE A 719 9.36 -33.80 20.53
CA ILE A 719 9.21 -32.41 20.94
C ILE A 719 10.31 -32.04 21.97
N VAL A 720 11.15 -31.08 21.54
CA VAL A 720 12.19 -30.29 22.24
C VAL A 720 13.53 -30.95 22.59
N ASP A 721 14.55 -30.66 21.79
CA ASP A 721 15.96 -30.85 22.15
C ASP A 721 16.47 -29.63 22.95
N PHE A 722 16.44 -29.68 24.28
CA PHE A 722 17.18 -28.71 25.12
C PHE A 722 18.67 -28.95 25.00
N LEU A 723 19.49 -27.92 24.85
CA LEU A 723 20.91 -28.09 24.51
C LEU A 723 21.86 -27.78 25.68
N GLN A 724 21.38 -27.14 26.74
CA GLN A 724 22.16 -26.85 27.96
C GLN A 724 21.28 -26.68 29.21
N THR A 725 21.91 -26.78 30.39
CA THR A 725 21.26 -26.51 31.68
C THR A 725 20.70 -25.09 31.72
N GLY A 726 19.44 -24.94 32.14
CA GLY A 726 18.73 -23.66 32.22
C GLY A 726 17.88 -23.33 31.00
N ASP A 727 18.04 -24.06 29.88
CA ASP A 727 17.12 -23.97 28.75
C ASP A 727 15.72 -24.43 29.15
N TYR A 728 14.68 -23.82 28.58
CA TYR A 728 13.31 -24.21 28.88
C TYR A 728 12.35 -24.07 27.69
N ALA A 729 11.24 -24.79 27.75
CA ALA A 729 10.12 -24.67 26.82
C ALA A 729 8.83 -24.55 27.62
N VAL A 730 7.85 -23.85 27.05
CA VAL A 730 6.53 -23.68 27.67
C VAL A 730 5.46 -24.08 26.67
N PHE A 731 4.59 -25.00 27.08
CA PHE A 731 3.43 -25.43 26.32
C PHE A 731 2.19 -24.81 26.94
N TYR A 732 1.44 -24.03 26.17
CA TYR A 732 0.22 -23.43 26.70
C TYR A 732 -1.02 -24.24 26.31
N ALA A 733 -1.93 -24.41 27.27
CA ALA A 733 -3.24 -24.97 27.01
C ALA A 733 -4.33 -24.12 27.69
N ALA A 734 -5.50 -24.03 27.05
CA ALA A 734 -6.69 -23.56 27.74
C ALA A 734 -7.17 -24.68 28.66
N VAL A 735 -7.24 -24.41 29.96
CA VAL A 735 -7.67 -25.35 30.99
C VAL A 735 -8.85 -24.72 31.73
N GLU A 736 -9.91 -25.49 31.92
CA GLU A 736 -11.05 -25.06 32.73
C GLU A 736 -10.67 -25.06 34.22
N ALA A 737 -11.36 -24.26 35.02
CA ALA A 737 -11.23 -24.36 36.47
C ALA A 737 -11.57 -25.80 36.87
N GLY A 738 -10.77 -26.41 37.74
CA GLY A 738 -10.85 -27.84 37.97
C GLY A 738 -9.67 -28.39 38.75
N THR A 739 -9.88 -29.49 39.45
CA THR A 739 -8.78 -30.31 39.96
C THR A 739 -8.53 -31.47 38.99
N TYR A 740 -7.28 -31.65 38.58
CA TYR A 740 -6.86 -32.67 37.61
C TYR A 740 -5.65 -33.42 38.14
N ASP A 741 -5.59 -34.71 37.87
CA ASP A 741 -4.35 -35.48 37.94
C ASP A 741 -3.56 -35.22 36.65
N LEU A 742 -2.33 -34.73 36.83
CA LEU A 742 -1.45 -34.33 35.74
C LEU A 742 -0.37 -35.40 35.51
N GLY A 743 -0.31 -35.95 34.30
CA GLY A 743 0.73 -36.88 33.88
C GLY A 743 1.54 -36.36 32.70
N LEU A 744 2.73 -36.90 32.51
CA LEU A 744 3.63 -36.62 31.40
C LEU A 744 4.18 -37.92 30.82
N ASP A 745 4.09 -38.11 29.50
CA ASP A 745 4.93 -39.06 28.78
C ASP A 745 6.15 -38.37 28.19
N TYR A 746 7.28 -39.04 28.27
CA TYR A 746 8.55 -38.57 27.75
C TYR A 746 9.35 -39.72 27.13
N ASP A 747 10.18 -39.37 26.15
CA ASP A 747 11.05 -40.29 25.42
C ASP A 747 12.36 -40.50 26.20
N ALA A 748 12.51 -41.68 26.80
CA ALA A 748 13.70 -42.04 27.55
C ALA A 748 14.70 -42.83 26.68
N ARG A 749 15.94 -42.35 26.53
CA ARG A 749 17.01 -42.99 25.72
C ARG A 749 18.41 -42.52 26.09
N ALA A 750 19.44 -43.15 25.55
CA ALA A 750 20.82 -42.98 26.00
C ALA A 750 21.38 -41.57 25.81
N ALA A 751 20.78 -40.79 24.90
CA ALA A 751 21.18 -39.42 24.57
C ALA A 751 20.39 -38.34 25.34
N ARG A 752 19.57 -38.70 26.32
CA ARG A 752 18.71 -37.74 27.05
C ARG A 752 19.25 -37.43 28.45
N GLY A 753 19.08 -36.19 28.88
CA GLY A 753 19.45 -35.65 30.18
C GLY A 753 18.26 -35.50 31.13
N MET A 754 18.39 -34.56 32.07
CA MET A 754 17.44 -34.35 33.17
C MET A 754 16.68 -33.03 33.02
N PHE A 755 15.43 -32.98 33.48
CA PHE A 755 14.62 -31.77 33.48
C PHE A 755 13.66 -31.67 34.67
N ARG A 756 13.21 -30.45 34.99
CA ARG A 756 12.10 -30.19 35.92
C ARG A 756 10.91 -29.59 35.19
N SER A 757 9.71 -29.83 35.71
CA SER A 757 8.47 -29.27 35.16
C SER A 757 7.89 -28.21 36.09
N SER A 758 7.18 -27.22 35.58
CA SER A 758 6.52 -26.15 36.35
C SER A 758 5.26 -25.65 35.66
N LEU A 759 4.30 -25.15 36.42
CA LEU A 759 3.07 -24.55 35.93
C LEU A 759 3.15 -23.03 36.00
N LEU A 760 2.74 -22.38 34.92
CA LEU A 760 2.56 -20.93 34.83
C LEU A 760 1.08 -20.61 34.88
N GLY A 761 0.72 -19.70 35.78
CA GLY A 761 -0.62 -19.12 35.85
C GLY A 761 -0.95 -18.25 34.63
N PRO A 762 -2.23 -17.88 34.42
CA PRO A 762 -2.68 -17.19 33.20
C PRO A 762 -2.08 -15.81 32.93
N SER A 763 -1.45 -15.21 33.93
CA SER A 763 -0.77 -13.92 33.87
C SER A 763 0.74 -14.01 34.09
N GLU A 764 1.30 -15.21 34.24
CA GLU A 764 2.74 -15.40 34.46
C GLU A 764 3.48 -15.49 33.13
N ALA A 765 4.61 -14.78 33.04
CA ALA A 765 5.45 -14.78 31.85
C ALA A 765 6.20 -16.11 31.69
N ALA A 766 6.56 -16.47 30.46
CA ALA A 766 7.25 -17.73 30.13
C ALA A 766 8.59 -17.92 30.87
N ASP A 767 9.26 -16.83 31.20
CA ASP A 767 10.54 -16.81 31.91
C ASP A 767 10.40 -16.93 33.44
N SER A 768 9.18 -16.76 33.98
CA SER A 768 8.89 -17.03 35.40
C SER A 768 9.29 -18.46 35.77
N ASP A 769 9.79 -18.66 36.98
CA ASP A 769 10.11 -19.99 37.50
C ASP A 769 8.86 -20.89 37.58
N GLY A 770 7.67 -20.29 37.68
CA GLY A 770 6.40 -21.00 37.81
C GLY A 770 6.30 -21.81 39.11
N THR A 771 5.18 -22.51 39.27
CA THR A 771 4.95 -23.44 40.37
C THR A 771 5.51 -24.82 40.00
N PRO A 772 6.51 -25.37 40.69
CA PRO A 772 7.08 -26.66 40.34
C PRO A 772 6.04 -27.80 40.31
N LEU A 773 6.16 -28.67 39.30
CA LEU A 773 5.31 -29.85 39.09
C LEU A 773 6.17 -31.11 39.21
N GLY A 774 6.02 -31.84 40.33
CA GLY A 774 6.83 -33.02 40.62
C GLY A 774 8.31 -32.72 40.91
N GLY A 775 9.17 -33.73 40.68
CA GLY A 775 10.62 -33.65 40.86
C GLY A 775 11.40 -33.52 39.55
N VAL A 776 12.74 -33.60 39.65
CA VAL A 776 13.60 -33.72 38.46
C VAL A 776 13.41 -35.09 37.83
N ILE A 777 13.12 -35.13 36.53
CA ILE A 777 12.96 -36.34 35.73
C ILE A 777 14.27 -36.61 34.99
N ASP A 778 14.82 -37.81 35.18
CA ASP A 778 15.93 -38.33 34.38
C ASP A 778 15.39 -39.12 33.18
N ALA A 779 15.64 -38.61 31.97
CA ALA A 779 15.20 -39.23 30.73
C ALA A 779 16.24 -40.17 30.12
N TYR A 780 17.34 -40.48 30.80
CA TYR A 780 18.30 -41.44 30.31
C TYR A 780 17.78 -42.89 30.35
N ASP A 781 17.97 -43.62 29.26
CA ASP A 781 17.78 -45.06 29.17
C ASP A 781 18.82 -45.68 28.21
N PRO A 782 19.69 -46.62 28.64
CA PRO A 782 20.73 -47.19 27.79
C PRO A 782 20.21 -48.01 26.59
N GLY A 783 18.90 -48.28 26.49
CA GLY A 783 18.28 -49.00 25.38
C GLY A 783 17.97 -48.15 24.13
N ASN A 784 17.28 -48.75 23.15
CA ASN A 784 16.93 -48.15 21.84
C ASN A 784 15.80 -47.09 21.88
N GLY A 785 15.48 -46.55 23.06
CA GLY A 785 14.42 -45.57 23.29
C GLY A 785 13.06 -46.17 23.66
N VAL A 786 12.50 -45.74 24.79
CA VAL A 786 11.19 -46.16 25.31
C VAL A 786 10.41 -44.95 25.83
N ILE A 787 9.10 -44.91 25.60
CA ILE A 787 8.24 -43.90 26.25
C ILE A 787 8.01 -44.32 27.70
N ARG A 788 8.33 -43.41 28.62
CA ARG A 788 8.05 -43.55 30.05
C ARG A 788 7.03 -42.50 30.47
N SER A 789 6.29 -42.80 31.53
CA SER A 789 5.33 -41.87 32.11
C SER A 789 5.80 -41.39 33.48
N ALA A 790 5.65 -40.09 33.74
CA ALA A 790 5.80 -39.47 35.04
C ALA A 790 4.43 -38.94 35.50
N ASP A 791 4.13 -39.17 36.77
CA ASP A 791 3.02 -38.52 37.46
C ASP A 791 3.53 -37.19 38.03
N LEU A 792 2.92 -36.08 37.62
CA LEU A 792 3.24 -34.74 38.08
C LEU A 792 2.33 -34.29 39.24
N GLY A 793 1.40 -35.15 39.66
CA GLY A 793 0.53 -34.96 40.81
C GLY A 793 -0.78 -34.26 40.50
N ARG A 794 -1.57 -34.03 41.56
CA ARG A 794 -2.89 -33.41 41.49
C ARG A 794 -2.80 -31.90 41.55
N VAL A 795 -3.28 -31.22 40.51
CA VAL A 795 -3.20 -29.77 40.31
C VAL A 795 -4.61 -29.18 40.29
N THR A 796 -4.82 -28.10 41.05
CA THR A 796 -6.08 -27.34 41.02
C THR A 796 -5.90 -26.04 40.25
N PHE A 797 -6.67 -25.86 39.18
CA PHE A 797 -6.78 -24.63 38.42
C PHE A 797 -7.95 -23.82 38.98
N PRO A 798 -7.71 -22.69 39.66
CA PRO A 798 -8.76 -21.97 40.39
C PRO A 798 -9.69 -21.16 39.46
N VAL A 799 -9.25 -20.88 38.24
CA VAL A 799 -10.01 -20.16 37.21
C VAL A 799 -9.78 -20.79 35.84
N SER A 800 -10.79 -20.81 34.99
CA SER A 800 -10.64 -21.20 33.58
C SER A 800 -9.76 -20.18 32.87
N GLY A 801 -8.76 -20.63 32.14
CA GLY A 801 -7.80 -19.73 31.49
C GLY A 801 -6.68 -20.46 30.75
N ARG A 802 -5.77 -19.70 30.16
CA ARG A 802 -4.59 -20.24 29.47
C ARG A 802 -3.49 -20.49 30.51
N TYR A 803 -3.09 -21.73 30.72
CA TYR A 803 -1.97 -22.07 31.63
C TYR A 803 -0.76 -22.55 30.82
N GLY A 804 0.44 -22.31 31.34
CA GLY A 804 1.69 -22.75 30.71
C GLY A 804 2.31 -23.94 31.45
N PHE A 805 2.66 -25.01 30.73
CA PHE A 805 3.43 -26.14 31.23
C PHE A 805 4.88 -25.96 30.80
N LYS A 806 5.72 -25.55 31.76
CA LYS A 806 7.14 -25.24 31.55
C LYS A 806 8.01 -26.46 31.86
N PHE A 807 8.98 -26.73 31.01
CA PHE A 807 9.98 -27.78 31.17
C PHE A 807 11.36 -27.14 31.09
N VAL A 808 12.17 -27.29 32.13
CA VAL A 808 13.50 -26.67 32.25
C VAL A 808 14.55 -27.76 32.32
N SER A 809 15.52 -27.75 31.40
CA SER A 809 16.68 -28.63 31.44
C SER A 809 17.51 -28.36 32.69
N THR A 810 17.76 -29.41 33.48
CA THR A 810 18.64 -29.33 34.65
C THR A 810 20.05 -29.84 34.34
N GLY A 811 20.32 -30.25 33.09
CA GLY A 811 21.62 -30.73 32.64
C GLY A 811 21.66 -32.22 32.32
N THR A 812 22.86 -32.78 32.26
CA THR A 812 23.09 -34.20 32.01
C THR A 812 22.98 -35.03 33.28
N ASN A 813 22.65 -36.31 33.14
CA ASN A 813 23.02 -37.30 34.15
C ASN A 813 24.45 -37.82 33.87
N PRO A 814 25.11 -38.50 34.83
CA PRO A 814 26.50 -38.98 34.65
C PRO A 814 26.72 -39.98 33.50
N ALA A 815 25.66 -40.60 32.97
CA ALA A 815 25.72 -41.62 31.93
C ALA A 815 25.29 -41.09 30.53
N SER A 816 24.75 -39.87 30.45
CA SER A 816 24.29 -39.19 29.24
C SER A 816 25.35 -38.24 28.69
N SER A 817 25.49 -38.17 27.37
CA SER A 817 26.46 -37.28 26.70
C SER A 817 25.89 -35.90 26.34
N ASN A 818 24.61 -35.64 26.60
CA ASN A 818 23.92 -34.40 26.22
C ASN A 818 22.70 -34.11 27.12
N PRO A 819 22.43 -32.84 27.51
CA PRO A 819 21.25 -32.42 28.29
C PRO A 819 19.90 -32.42 27.53
N LYS A 820 19.82 -32.98 26.32
CA LYS A 820 18.59 -33.14 25.53
C LYS A 820 17.48 -33.82 26.31
N ILE A 821 16.25 -33.38 26.17
CA ILE A 821 15.08 -34.15 26.64
C ILE A 821 14.16 -34.45 25.45
N GLY A 822 13.11 -35.24 25.64
CA GLY A 822 12.11 -35.47 24.61
C GLY A 822 10.76 -35.67 25.28
N LEU A 823 9.77 -34.87 24.92
CA LEU A 823 8.43 -34.93 25.48
C LEU A 823 7.46 -35.54 24.46
N ASP A 824 6.51 -36.33 24.94
CA ASP A 824 5.53 -37.03 24.09
C ASP A 824 4.10 -36.54 24.36
N LEU A 825 3.60 -36.63 25.61
CA LEU A 825 2.21 -36.28 25.92
C LEU A 825 2.04 -35.69 27.33
N ILE A 826 1.37 -34.54 27.45
CA ILE A 826 0.85 -34.05 28.72
C ILE A 826 -0.60 -34.55 28.89
N ARG A 827 -0.93 -35.14 30.03
CA ARG A 827 -2.27 -35.68 30.34
C ARG A 827 -2.89 -34.93 31.50
N LEU A 828 -4.09 -34.38 31.30
CA LEU A 828 -4.92 -33.79 32.34
C LEU A 828 -6.15 -34.66 32.53
N THR A 829 -6.23 -35.39 33.64
CA THR A 829 -7.36 -36.27 33.95
C THR A 829 -8.18 -35.63 35.07
N SER A 830 -9.45 -35.35 34.84
CA SER A 830 -10.35 -34.86 35.90
C SER A 830 -11.20 -36.02 36.43
N ASP A 831 -11.49 -35.99 37.73
CA ASP A 831 -12.48 -36.88 38.36
C ASP A 831 -13.92 -36.42 38.12
N ASN A 832 -14.11 -35.24 37.51
CA ASN A 832 -15.43 -34.66 37.29
C ASN A 832 -16.18 -35.36 36.14
N VAL A 833 -17.43 -35.77 36.37
CA VAL A 833 -18.28 -36.38 35.34
C VAL A 833 -19.26 -35.32 34.84
N ALA A 834 -18.95 -34.74 33.66
CA ALA A 834 -19.76 -33.69 33.06
C ALA A 834 -21.28 -33.99 33.11
N PRO A 835 -22.11 -32.98 33.41
CA PRO A 835 -23.51 -33.21 33.68
C PRO A 835 -24.26 -33.47 32.38
N VAL A 836 -25.34 -34.25 32.48
CA VAL A 836 -26.17 -34.64 31.35
C VAL A 836 -27.49 -33.90 31.43
N ALA A 837 -27.79 -33.10 30.39
CA ALA A 837 -29.12 -32.52 30.17
C ALA A 837 -29.84 -33.28 29.06
N ALA A 838 -31.12 -33.62 29.27
CA ALA A 838 -31.94 -34.33 28.29
C ALA A 838 -32.96 -33.42 27.62
N ASP A 839 -33.25 -33.69 26.34
CA ASP A 839 -34.31 -32.98 25.64
C ASP A 839 -35.66 -33.40 26.24
N THR A 840 -36.60 -32.46 26.34
CA THR A 840 -37.90 -32.73 26.94
C THR A 840 -39.00 -31.99 26.21
N ALA A 841 -40.21 -32.55 26.25
CA ALA A 841 -41.36 -31.98 25.57
C ALA A 841 -42.58 -31.98 26.48
N TYR A 842 -43.30 -30.86 26.49
CA TYR A 842 -44.54 -30.69 27.22
C TYR A 842 -45.61 -30.12 26.31
N SER A 843 -46.87 -30.51 26.54
CA SER A 843 -48.02 -29.98 25.80
C SER A 843 -49.08 -29.41 26.74
N THR A 844 -49.75 -28.35 26.32
CA THR A 844 -50.85 -27.72 27.06
C THR A 844 -51.89 -27.13 26.13
N ASP A 845 -53.08 -26.82 26.64
CA ASP A 845 -54.09 -26.07 25.90
C ASP A 845 -53.81 -24.56 26.01
N ARG A 846 -54.29 -23.79 25.02
CA ARG A 846 -54.25 -22.33 25.09
C ARG A 846 -54.83 -21.85 26.43
N PHE A 847 -54.11 -20.94 27.10
CA PHE A 847 -54.42 -20.38 28.43
C PHE A 847 -54.07 -21.23 29.66
N THR A 848 -53.54 -22.43 29.51
CA THR A 848 -53.14 -23.28 30.65
C THR A 848 -51.61 -23.29 30.81
N PRO A 849 -51.06 -22.77 31.91
CA PRO A 849 -49.62 -22.86 32.18
C PRO A 849 -49.13 -24.31 32.31
N ILE A 850 -47.89 -24.55 31.93
CA ILE A 850 -47.17 -25.81 32.17
C ILE A 850 -46.27 -25.61 33.37
N THR A 851 -46.33 -26.52 34.34
CA THR A 851 -45.24 -26.72 35.30
C THR A 851 -44.58 -28.04 34.97
N GLY A 852 -43.25 -28.03 34.79
CA GLY A 852 -42.47 -29.19 34.45
C GLY A 852 -41.10 -29.19 35.11
N VAL A 853 -40.34 -30.24 34.87
CA VAL A 853 -38.95 -30.38 35.33
C VAL A 853 -38.03 -30.49 34.11
N LEU A 854 -36.88 -29.84 34.19
CA LEU A 854 -35.79 -29.98 33.23
C LEU A 854 -34.94 -31.19 33.64
N PRO A 855 -34.97 -32.30 32.88
CA PRO A 855 -34.27 -33.52 33.24
C PRO A 855 -32.77 -33.35 33.07
N ALA A 856 -32.07 -33.20 34.19
CA ALA A 856 -30.62 -33.16 34.23
C ALA A 856 -30.07 -33.89 35.45
N GLU A 857 -28.98 -34.63 35.22
CA GLU A 857 -28.27 -35.43 36.21
C GLU A 857 -26.76 -35.22 36.10
N ASP A 858 -26.07 -35.51 37.20
CA ASP A 858 -24.63 -35.44 37.30
C ASP A 858 -24.10 -36.80 37.75
N GLY A 859 -23.04 -37.28 37.11
CA GLY A 859 -22.54 -38.65 37.33
C GLY A 859 -21.84 -38.85 38.68
N ASN A 860 -21.34 -37.77 39.29
CA ASN A 860 -20.66 -37.76 40.59
C ASN A 860 -21.47 -37.05 41.69
N GLY A 861 -22.65 -36.52 41.36
CA GLY A 861 -23.63 -35.98 42.30
C GLY A 861 -23.46 -34.50 42.61
N ASP A 862 -22.75 -33.76 41.75
CA ASP A 862 -22.51 -32.33 41.91
C ASP A 862 -23.79 -31.50 41.74
N ALA A 863 -23.80 -30.31 42.36
CA ALA A 863 -24.95 -29.40 42.30
C ALA A 863 -25.05 -28.76 40.91
N LEU A 864 -26.25 -28.78 40.33
CA LEU A 864 -26.49 -28.33 38.95
C LEU A 864 -27.19 -26.98 38.89
N ASP A 865 -26.54 -26.00 38.28
CA ASP A 865 -27.11 -24.70 37.93
C ASP A 865 -27.67 -24.71 36.50
N VAL A 866 -28.93 -24.31 36.32
CA VAL A 866 -29.56 -24.23 35.01
C VAL A 866 -29.21 -22.92 34.31
N ILE A 867 -28.71 -23.03 33.07
CA ILE A 867 -28.41 -21.91 32.20
C ILE A 867 -29.36 -21.93 31.00
N VAL A 868 -30.17 -20.88 30.87
CA VAL A 868 -31.10 -20.70 29.75
C VAL A 868 -30.37 -20.00 28.60
N VAL A 869 -30.30 -20.66 27.45
CA VAL A 869 -29.59 -20.13 26.27
C VAL A 869 -30.49 -19.17 25.48
N ASN A 870 -31.79 -19.45 25.41
CA ASN A 870 -32.78 -18.55 24.82
C ASN A 870 -34.15 -18.68 25.49
N GLN A 871 -34.94 -17.60 25.44
CA GLN A 871 -36.33 -17.58 25.88
C GLN A 871 -37.27 -18.10 24.77
N PRO A 872 -38.49 -18.59 25.10
CA PRO A 872 -39.45 -19.03 24.09
C PRO A 872 -39.92 -17.83 23.24
N ALA A 873 -40.17 -18.05 21.95
CA ALA A 873 -40.57 -16.98 21.03
C ALA A 873 -41.94 -16.33 21.38
N GLN A 874 -42.78 -17.02 22.16
CA GLN A 874 -44.06 -16.52 22.67
C GLN A 874 -44.32 -17.10 24.08
N GLY A 875 -44.93 -16.29 24.95
CA GLY A 875 -45.17 -16.65 26.37
C GLY A 875 -43.99 -16.28 27.27
N SER A 876 -44.06 -16.67 28.54
CA SER A 876 -42.99 -16.45 29.51
C SER A 876 -42.57 -17.76 30.15
N LEU A 877 -41.26 -17.98 30.27
CA LEU A 877 -40.68 -19.12 30.96
C LEU A 877 -39.93 -18.64 32.20
N GLU A 878 -40.31 -19.16 33.36
CA GLU A 878 -39.59 -18.98 34.62
C GLU A 878 -39.01 -20.33 35.04
N ILE A 879 -37.70 -20.40 35.28
CA ILE A 879 -37.01 -21.60 35.76
C ILE A 879 -36.52 -21.35 37.19
N ARG A 880 -36.76 -22.32 38.06
CA ARG A 880 -36.36 -22.30 39.46
C ARG A 880 -35.07 -23.09 39.67
N PRO A 881 -34.31 -22.79 40.75
CA PRO A 881 -33.07 -23.51 41.09
C PRO A 881 -33.25 -25.02 41.30
N ASP A 882 -34.45 -25.49 41.65
CA ASP A 882 -34.79 -26.92 41.79
C ASP A 882 -35.01 -27.62 40.43
N LYS A 883 -34.62 -26.98 39.32
CA LYS A 883 -34.79 -27.42 37.93
C LYS A 883 -36.25 -27.51 37.49
N THR A 884 -37.21 -27.05 38.31
CA THR A 884 -38.59 -26.91 37.86
C THR A 884 -38.75 -25.64 37.03
N PHE A 885 -39.71 -25.66 36.10
CA PHE A 885 -40.04 -24.49 35.30
C PHE A 885 -41.55 -24.27 35.26
N THR A 886 -41.95 -23.01 35.07
CA THR A 886 -43.32 -22.63 34.74
C THR A 886 -43.32 -21.89 33.40
N TYR A 887 -44.01 -22.45 32.42
CA TYR A 887 -44.26 -21.78 31.14
C TYR A 887 -45.71 -21.30 31.10
N THR A 888 -45.91 -20.00 30.84
CA THR A 888 -47.23 -19.40 30.64
C THR A 888 -47.41 -19.04 29.16
N PRO A 889 -48.33 -19.70 28.43
CA PRO A 889 -48.60 -19.36 27.03
C PRO A 889 -49.08 -17.91 26.86
N ALA A 890 -48.66 -17.26 25.79
CA ALA A 890 -49.22 -15.96 25.41
C ALA A 890 -50.72 -16.10 25.08
N ARG A 891 -51.55 -15.17 25.56
CA ARG A 891 -53.02 -15.21 25.43
C ARG A 891 -53.43 -15.39 23.96
N GLY A 892 -54.10 -16.51 23.65
CA GLY A 892 -54.69 -16.79 22.34
C GLY A 892 -53.74 -17.35 21.28
N ARG A 893 -52.50 -17.71 21.65
CA ARG A 893 -51.51 -18.30 20.74
C ARG A 893 -51.45 -19.83 20.89
N ALA A 894 -51.28 -20.51 19.77
CA ALA A 894 -51.07 -21.96 19.67
C ALA A 894 -49.89 -22.21 18.72
N GLY A 895 -49.19 -23.33 18.90
CA GLY A 895 -47.99 -23.68 18.15
C GLY A 895 -46.89 -24.27 19.03
N GLN A 896 -45.83 -24.73 18.38
CA GLN A 896 -44.66 -25.30 19.05
C GLN A 896 -43.59 -24.22 19.26
N PHE A 897 -43.06 -24.13 20.49
CA PHE A 897 -42.01 -23.20 20.88
C PHE A 897 -40.82 -23.95 21.47
N THR A 898 -39.60 -23.52 21.15
CA THR A 898 -38.38 -24.19 21.59
C THR A 898 -37.52 -23.30 22.47
N VAL A 899 -37.02 -23.89 23.55
CA VAL A 899 -36.09 -23.28 24.49
C VAL A 899 -34.86 -24.17 24.60
N LYS A 900 -33.69 -23.59 24.33
CA LYS A 900 -32.40 -24.23 24.51
C LYS A 900 -31.89 -23.91 25.90
N TRP A 901 -31.40 -24.93 26.60
CA TRP A 901 -30.90 -24.83 27.96
C TRP A 901 -29.75 -25.81 28.16
N LYS A 902 -28.98 -25.60 29.22
CA LYS A 902 -27.90 -26.49 29.68
C LYS A 902 -27.83 -26.44 31.20
N VAL A 903 -27.09 -27.36 31.81
CA VAL A 903 -26.71 -27.28 33.23
C VAL A 903 -25.20 -27.16 33.38
N ASN A 904 -24.76 -26.53 34.46
CA ASN A 904 -23.37 -26.49 34.89
C ASN A 904 -23.28 -27.08 36.29
N ASP A 905 -22.30 -27.95 36.50
CA ASP A 905 -22.02 -28.64 37.77
C ASP A 905 -21.06 -27.85 38.68
N GLY A 906 -20.78 -26.58 38.34
CA GLY A 906 -19.73 -25.78 38.97
C GLY A 906 -18.38 -25.83 38.25
N TRP A 907 -18.21 -26.75 37.29
CA TRP A 907 -16.94 -26.98 36.57
C TRP A 907 -17.12 -26.91 35.05
N VAL A 908 -18.02 -27.73 34.48
CA VAL A 908 -18.22 -27.88 33.03
C VAL A 908 -19.70 -27.79 32.66
N ASN A 909 -19.98 -27.43 31.41
CA ASN A 909 -21.35 -27.36 30.91
C ASN A 909 -21.79 -28.72 30.34
N SER A 910 -23.06 -29.08 30.52
CA SER A 910 -23.69 -30.15 29.75
C SER A 910 -23.75 -29.82 28.25
N ARG A 911 -24.08 -30.82 27.42
CA ARG A 911 -24.61 -30.56 26.07
C ARG A 911 -25.80 -29.61 26.13
N THR A 912 -26.04 -28.87 25.05
CA THR A 912 -27.28 -28.10 24.92
C THR A 912 -28.46 -29.06 24.74
N ALA A 913 -29.47 -28.91 25.59
CA ALA A 913 -30.73 -29.63 25.53
C ALA A 913 -31.87 -28.73 25.01
N VAL A 914 -32.89 -29.36 24.43
CA VAL A 914 -34.06 -28.66 23.88
C VAL A 914 -35.30 -28.97 24.72
N LEU A 915 -35.92 -27.94 25.27
CA LEU A 915 -37.28 -27.95 25.81
C LEU A 915 -38.25 -27.55 24.68
N THR A 916 -39.14 -28.46 24.32
CA THR A 916 -40.21 -28.24 23.33
C THR A 916 -41.54 -28.03 24.05
N LEU A 917 -42.21 -26.91 23.77
CA LEU A 917 -43.49 -26.53 24.37
C LEU A 917 -44.55 -26.49 23.27
N ASP A 918 -45.48 -27.43 23.28
CA ASP A 918 -46.57 -27.54 22.31
C ASP A 918 -47.88 -26.97 22.89
N VAL A 919 -48.32 -25.81 22.39
CA VAL A 919 -49.58 -25.19 22.82
C VAL A 919 -50.68 -25.52 21.81
N ARG A 920 -51.64 -26.34 22.22
CA ARG A 920 -52.77 -26.82 21.41
C ARG A 920 -53.89 -25.78 21.36
N ARG A 921 -54.66 -25.85 20.27
CA ARG A 921 -55.72 -24.90 19.95
C ARG A 921 -56.95 -25.02 20.82
#